data_AF-A0A804NG65-F1
#
_entry.id   AF-A0A804NG65-F1
#
_cell.length_a   1.000
_cell.length_b   1.000
_cell.length_c   1.000
_cell.angle_alpha   90.00
_cell.angle_beta   90.00
_cell.angle_gamma   90.00
#
_symmetry.space_group_name_H-M   'P 1'
#
loop_
_entity.id
_entity.type
_entity.pdbx_description
1 polymer ?
#
loop_
_entity_poly.entity_id
_entity_poly.type
_entity_poly.pdbx_seq_one_letter_code
_entity_poly.pdbx_strand_id
1 'polypeptide(L)'
;MESRALLHARPAALPHRAGLRLHLPLLRPRAVSRSPAAKPALQSPLLASRGPFLQRHDAVLGNGFVKRRAASAGGDVSFRAQAAASAAVPAPQPEESTKKLLGIDVKTLKKIVPLGLMFFCILFNYTILRDTKDVLVVTAKGSSAEIIPFLKTWVNLPMAIGFMLLYTKLSNVLSRDALFYTVIFPFIAFFGAFAFVLYPLRDVIHPTALADKLLAALGPSFLGPVAILRIWSFCLFYVMAELWGSVVISVLFWGFANQITTVDEAKEFYPLFGLGANIALIFSGRTVKYFSNLRRTLGPGIDGWEVSLKGMMSIVVLLGLVITSIYWGVNKFVLNDPSLPKADRKKKKEKPKLGMKESLKVLLSSRYVRDLATLVVAYGISINLVEVTWKSKLKAQFPSPNEYSSFMGDFSTATGIATFTMMLLGRIILRKFGWGVAAKITPTVLLLTGVGFFSLILFGQPLTPMLATMGMTPLLAAVYVGAMQNIFSKSAKYSLFDPCKEMAYIPLDEDMKVKGKAAIDVVCNPLGKSGGALIQQFMILTFGSLANSTPYLGGILLVIVLAWLGAASSLDKQFSSLAKQDMEREKAAQDQGKLERSLLSKPAEGGTGDVLVEQQTNGSATSKATGTESSPSNSSLPPPPPPPPPPPQFNRS
;
A
#
# COMPACT_ATOMS: atom_id res chain seq x y z
N MET A 1 -41.15 38.25 -19.54
CA MET A 1 -42.57 37.86 -19.30
C MET A 1 -42.86 36.39 -19.61
N GLU A 2 -41.87 35.50 -19.73
CA GLU A 2 -42.10 34.06 -20.00
C GLU A 2 -41.30 33.14 -19.05
N SER A 3 -41.43 33.36 -17.73
CA SER A 3 -40.72 32.52 -16.73
C SER A 3 -41.64 31.88 -15.69
N ARG A 4 -42.91 31.63 -16.03
CA ARG A 4 -43.89 30.99 -15.14
C ARG A 4 -44.63 29.76 -15.71
N ALA A 5 -44.20 29.21 -16.84
CA ALA A 5 -44.98 28.16 -17.54
C ALA A 5 -44.54 26.69 -17.33
N LEU A 6 -43.55 26.37 -16.46
CA LEU A 6 -43.09 24.98 -16.28
C LEU A 6 -43.08 24.48 -14.84
N LEU A 7 -44.02 24.95 -14.01
CA LEU A 7 -44.29 24.39 -12.68
C LEU A 7 -45.54 23.47 -12.61
N HIS A 8 -46.11 23.08 -13.75
CA HIS A 8 -47.22 22.12 -13.79
C HIS A 8 -47.00 21.02 -14.83
N ALA A 9 -46.22 20.00 -14.46
CA ALA A 9 -46.31 18.68 -15.09
C ALA A 9 -46.16 17.62 -13.99
N ARG A 10 -47.29 17.28 -13.34
CA ARG A 10 -47.40 16.08 -12.49
C ARG A 10 -47.40 14.84 -13.40
N PRO A 11 -46.90 13.69 -12.93
CA PRO A 11 -46.60 12.55 -13.78
C PRO A 11 -47.88 11.82 -14.20
N ALA A 12 -47.98 11.58 -15.50
CA ALA A 12 -49.00 10.73 -16.10
C ALA A 12 -48.80 9.28 -15.65
N ALA A 13 -49.89 8.70 -15.16
CA ALA A 13 -50.02 7.29 -14.82
C ALA A 13 -50.34 6.45 -16.07
N LEU A 14 -49.97 5.15 -15.97
CA LEU A 14 -50.39 3.96 -16.75
C LEU A 14 -49.61 3.64 -18.05
N PRO A 15 -49.53 2.35 -18.48
CA PRO A 15 -50.15 1.14 -17.91
C PRO A 15 -49.21 -0.08 -17.70
N HIS A 16 -49.74 -1.03 -16.92
CA HIS A 16 -49.35 -2.43 -16.83
C HIS A 16 -49.17 -3.11 -18.20
N ARG A 17 -48.02 -3.76 -18.43
CA ARG A 17 -47.94 -4.96 -19.29
C ARG A 17 -46.79 -5.88 -18.85
N ALA A 18 -47.13 -7.17 -18.87
CA ALA A 18 -46.31 -8.37 -18.65
C ALA A 18 -44.90 -8.27 -19.26
N GLY A 19 -43.84 -8.88 -18.73
CA GLY A 19 -43.75 -10.16 -18.05
C GLY A 19 -42.59 -10.92 -18.71
N LEU A 20 -41.38 -10.76 -18.17
CA LEU A 20 -40.23 -11.60 -18.50
C LEU A 20 -39.52 -11.94 -17.18
N ARG A 21 -40.07 -12.95 -16.51
CA ARG A 21 -39.47 -13.62 -15.35
C ARG A 21 -38.41 -14.59 -15.85
N LEU A 22 -37.14 -14.20 -15.71
CA LEU A 22 -36.02 -15.14 -15.72
C LEU A 22 -35.98 -15.86 -14.38
N HIS A 23 -36.31 -17.15 -14.41
CA HIS A 23 -36.22 -18.07 -13.28
C HIS A 23 -34.76 -18.32 -12.91
N LEU A 24 -34.32 -17.87 -11.74
CA LEU A 24 -33.20 -18.46 -11.01
C LEU A 24 -33.72 -18.96 -9.65
N PRO A 25 -33.39 -20.20 -9.24
CA PRO A 25 -34.07 -20.86 -8.15
C PRO A 25 -33.63 -20.31 -6.79
N LEU A 26 -34.59 -19.73 -6.08
CA LEU A 26 -34.50 -19.42 -4.65
C LEU A 26 -34.55 -20.72 -3.86
N LEU A 27 -33.39 -21.18 -3.39
CA LEU A 27 -33.27 -22.17 -2.32
C LEU A 27 -33.81 -21.56 -1.02
N ARG A 28 -35.06 -21.90 -0.67
CA ARG A 28 -35.60 -21.76 0.70
C ARG A 28 -35.43 -23.08 1.45
N PRO A 29 -35.21 -23.05 2.78
CA PRO A 29 -34.79 -24.21 3.55
C PRO A 29 -35.98 -25.14 3.81
N ARG A 30 -35.80 -26.42 3.49
CA ARG A 30 -36.79 -27.46 3.75
C ARG A 30 -36.67 -27.88 5.21
N ALA A 31 -37.59 -27.38 6.02
CA ALA A 31 -37.88 -27.85 7.35
C ALA A 31 -38.52 -29.25 7.31
N VAL A 32 -38.08 -30.10 8.24
CA VAL A 32 -38.82 -31.18 8.91
C VAL A 32 -39.43 -32.28 8.02
N SER A 33 -38.80 -33.45 8.09
CA SER A 33 -39.53 -34.73 8.12
C SER A 33 -39.15 -35.44 9.41
N ARG A 34 -40.10 -35.48 10.34
CA ARG A 34 -40.14 -36.34 11.52
C ARG A 34 -40.64 -37.71 11.07
N SER A 35 -39.95 -38.80 11.43
CA SER A 35 -40.56 -40.06 11.89
C SER A 35 -39.47 -41.04 12.38
N PRO A 36 -39.80 -42.09 13.18
CA PRO A 36 -39.28 -42.17 14.54
C PRO A 36 -38.38 -43.40 14.81
N ALA A 37 -37.67 -43.32 15.93
CA ALA A 37 -37.30 -44.39 16.85
C ALA A 37 -36.90 -45.77 16.29
N ALA A 38 -35.59 -46.06 16.35
CA ALA A 38 -35.08 -47.39 16.65
C ALA A 38 -33.76 -47.29 17.44
N LYS A 39 -33.82 -47.56 18.74
CA LYS A 39 -32.76 -48.22 19.52
C LYS A 39 -33.14 -49.72 19.57
N PRO A 40 -32.24 -50.70 19.87
CA PRO A 40 -31.00 -50.55 20.62
C PRO A 40 -29.77 -51.35 20.08
N ALA A 41 -28.66 -51.10 20.78
CA ALA A 41 -27.39 -51.77 20.72
C ALA A 41 -27.47 -53.29 21.01
N LEU A 42 -26.67 -54.05 20.26
CA LEU A 42 -26.34 -55.45 20.49
C LEU A 42 -25.13 -55.57 21.43
N GLN A 43 -25.30 -56.44 22.43
CA GLN A 43 -24.31 -56.90 23.39
C GLN A 43 -23.56 -58.13 22.87
N SER A 44 -22.21 -58.07 22.96
CA SER A 44 -21.22 -59.14 23.30
C SER A 44 -21.12 -60.39 22.36
N PRO A 45 -20.01 -61.21 22.38
CA PRO A 45 -19.09 -61.56 23.49
C PRO A 45 -17.58 -61.40 23.16
N LEU A 46 -16.75 -60.93 24.11
CA LEU A 46 -15.90 -61.75 25.00
C LEU A 46 -14.99 -62.78 24.29
N LEU A 47 -13.69 -62.45 24.18
CA LEU A 47 -12.62 -63.26 24.79
C LEU A 47 -11.29 -62.50 24.78
N ALA A 48 -10.78 -62.29 25.98
CA ALA A 48 -9.47 -61.76 26.28
C ALA A 48 -8.38 -62.77 25.92
N SER A 49 -7.28 -62.29 25.34
CA SER A 49 -5.97 -62.93 25.54
C SER A 49 -4.84 -61.91 25.39
N ARG A 50 -4.15 -61.70 26.52
CA ARG A 50 -2.70 -61.49 26.71
C ARG A 50 -1.99 -60.42 25.85
N GLY A 51 -1.27 -59.54 26.55
CA GLY A 51 -0.41 -58.47 26.01
C GLY A 51 0.84 -58.96 25.26
N PRO A 52 2.03 -58.32 25.36
CA PRO A 52 2.41 -57.20 26.23
C PRO A 52 3.29 -56.12 25.54
N PHE A 53 3.80 -55.19 26.36
CA PHE A 53 5.03 -54.41 26.16
C PHE A 53 5.04 -53.27 25.12
N LEU A 54 4.96 -52.03 25.61
CA LEU A 54 6.05 -51.02 25.60
C LEU A 54 5.45 -49.60 25.68
N GLN A 55 5.37 -49.03 26.89
CA GLN A 55 5.45 -47.58 27.00
C GLN A 55 6.25 -47.21 28.24
N ARG A 56 7.51 -46.89 27.97
CA ARG A 56 8.52 -46.44 28.92
C ARG A 56 8.62 -44.93 28.75
N HIS A 57 8.28 -44.16 29.78
CA HIS A 57 8.92 -42.89 30.07
C HIS A 57 8.65 -42.57 31.54
N ASP A 58 9.63 -42.97 32.36
CA ASP A 58 9.80 -42.59 33.76
C ASP A 58 10.12 -41.09 33.86
N ALA A 59 9.38 -40.38 34.72
CA ALA A 59 9.83 -39.20 35.46
C ALA A 59 8.86 -38.99 36.64
N VAL A 60 9.16 -39.54 37.83
CA VAL A 60 9.83 -38.84 38.95
C VAL A 60 8.83 -38.25 39.97
N LEU A 61 8.94 -38.80 41.20
CA LEU A 61 8.58 -38.28 42.54
C LEU A 61 7.14 -38.40 43.07
N GLY A 62 7.00 -39.14 44.17
CA GLY A 62 5.90 -38.96 45.13
C GLY A 62 5.62 -40.14 46.06
N ASN A 63 6.58 -40.49 46.94
CA ASN A 63 6.38 -41.44 48.03
C ASN A 63 5.21 -41.03 48.95
N GLY A 64 4.27 -41.96 49.18
CA GLY A 64 3.15 -41.80 50.10
C GLY A 64 2.63 -43.16 50.56
N PHE A 65 3.40 -43.79 51.44
CA PHE A 65 3.06 -44.98 52.22
C PHE A 65 1.78 -44.73 53.07
N VAL A 66 0.91 -45.74 53.23
CA VAL A 66 0.33 -46.24 54.51
C VAL A 66 -0.98 -47.06 54.31
N LYS A 67 -0.91 -48.32 54.77
CA LYS A 67 -1.93 -49.26 55.37
C LYS A 67 -3.31 -49.41 54.71
N ARG A 68 -3.75 -50.60 54.25
CA ARG A 68 -3.98 -51.92 54.90
C ARG A 68 -5.17 -51.96 55.90
N ARG A 69 -6.36 -52.33 55.40
CA ARG A 69 -7.52 -53.05 56.02
C ARG A 69 -8.58 -53.19 54.89
N ALA A 70 -9.01 -54.34 54.37
CA ALA A 70 -9.62 -55.55 54.95
C ALA A 70 -10.97 -55.29 55.66
N ALA A 71 -12.08 -55.48 54.91
CA ALA A 71 -13.47 -55.78 55.31
C ALA A 71 -14.40 -55.35 54.14
N SER A 72 -14.89 -56.27 53.30
CA SER A 72 -16.16 -56.99 53.41
C SER A 72 -17.39 -56.20 52.94
N ALA A 73 -18.10 -56.81 51.97
CA ALA A 73 -19.52 -56.73 51.69
C ALA A 73 -20.10 -55.45 51.06
N GLY A 74 -20.66 -55.65 49.86
CA GLY A 74 -21.99 -55.15 49.48
C GLY A 74 -22.13 -53.65 49.23
N GLY A 75 -22.23 -53.27 47.96
CA GLY A 75 -22.74 -51.96 47.58
C GLY A 75 -22.30 -51.57 46.18
N ASP A 76 -23.25 -51.56 45.26
CA ASP A 76 -23.13 -51.03 43.91
C ASP A 76 -22.56 -49.60 43.90
N VAL A 77 -21.25 -49.47 43.69
CA VAL A 77 -20.62 -48.19 43.36
C VAL A 77 -20.41 -48.16 41.86
N SER A 78 -21.50 -47.88 41.12
CA SER A 78 -21.36 -47.45 39.74
C SER A 78 -20.67 -46.08 39.73
N PHE A 79 -19.62 -46.02 38.94
CA PHE A 79 -18.75 -44.87 38.77
C PHE A 79 -19.57 -43.61 38.48
N ARG A 80 -19.62 -42.72 39.46
CA ARG A 80 -20.03 -41.33 39.28
C ARG A 80 -18.98 -40.70 38.37
N ALA A 81 -19.20 -40.78 37.07
CA ALA A 81 -18.49 -39.99 36.09
C ALA A 81 -18.64 -38.53 36.52
N GLN A 82 -17.56 -37.95 37.05
CA GLN A 82 -17.43 -36.52 37.17
C GLN A 82 -17.55 -35.99 35.74
N ALA A 83 -18.76 -35.54 35.40
CA ALA A 83 -18.97 -34.62 34.32
C ALA A 83 -18.05 -33.43 34.62
N ALA A 84 -16.87 -33.46 34.00
CA ALA A 84 -16.03 -32.29 33.87
C ALA A 84 -16.95 -31.22 33.34
N ALA A 85 -17.26 -30.25 34.21
CA ALA A 85 -18.10 -29.11 33.89
C ALA A 85 -17.51 -28.51 32.62
N SER A 86 -18.16 -28.80 31.49
CA SER A 86 -17.94 -28.13 30.24
C SER A 86 -18.22 -26.67 30.56
N ALA A 87 -17.15 -25.90 30.71
CA ALA A 87 -17.20 -24.46 30.83
C ALA A 87 -18.15 -23.99 29.75
N ALA A 88 -19.33 -23.54 30.18
CA ALA A 88 -20.41 -23.18 29.30
C ALA A 88 -19.87 -22.15 28.32
N VAL A 89 -19.66 -22.58 27.07
CA VAL A 89 -19.49 -21.68 25.95
C VAL A 89 -20.71 -20.77 26.00
N PRO A 90 -20.55 -19.45 26.20
CA PRO A 90 -21.70 -18.57 26.29
C PRO A 90 -22.56 -18.77 25.05
N ALA A 91 -23.84 -19.09 25.26
CA ALA A 91 -24.79 -19.23 24.18
C ALA A 91 -24.70 -18.02 23.26
N PRO A 92 -24.72 -18.22 21.92
CA PRO A 92 -24.57 -17.12 20.98
C PRO A 92 -25.70 -16.13 21.24
N GLN A 93 -25.32 -14.91 21.66
CA GLN A 93 -26.29 -13.83 21.74
C GLN A 93 -26.94 -13.66 20.36
N PRO A 94 -28.24 -13.35 20.31
CA PRO A 94 -28.98 -13.29 19.06
C PRO A 94 -28.24 -12.36 18.11
N GLU A 95 -28.02 -12.81 16.87
CA GLU A 95 -27.42 -12.01 15.81
C GLU A 95 -28.22 -10.71 15.67
N GLU A 96 -27.77 -9.65 16.34
CA GLU A 96 -28.33 -8.32 16.18
C GLU A 96 -28.22 -8.00 14.70
N SER A 97 -29.39 -7.91 14.06
CA SER A 97 -29.58 -7.58 12.66
C SER A 97 -28.50 -6.62 12.18
N THR A 98 -27.52 -7.12 11.42
CA THR A 98 -26.45 -6.31 10.87
C THR A 98 -27.11 -5.28 9.97
N LYS A 99 -27.33 -4.06 10.48
CA LYS A 99 -27.90 -2.98 9.69
C LYS A 99 -26.89 -2.71 8.60
N LYS A 100 -27.19 -3.13 7.37
CA LYS A 100 -26.36 -2.87 6.19
C LYS A 100 -26.79 -1.54 5.62
N LEU A 101 -25.89 -0.56 5.57
CA LEU A 101 -26.11 0.67 4.80
C LEU A 101 -25.30 0.55 3.50
N LEU A 102 -25.98 0.64 2.35
CA LEU A 102 -25.40 0.47 1.01
C LEU A 102 -24.60 -0.85 0.81
N GLY A 103 -25.00 -1.93 1.50
CA GLY A 103 -24.36 -3.25 1.39
C GLY A 103 -23.14 -3.46 2.30
N ILE A 104 -22.72 -2.43 3.04
CA ILE A 104 -21.57 -2.46 3.96
C ILE A 104 -22.07 -2.66 5.40
N ASP A 105 -21.35 -3.46 6.19
CA ASP A 105 -21.59 -3.58 7.63
C ASP A 105 -21.36 -2.22 8.33
N VAL A 106 -22.37 -1.71 9.04
CA VAL A 106 -22.27 -0.47 9.83
C VAL A 106 -21.08 -0.51 10.80
N LYS A 107 -20.70 -1.69 11.27
CA LYS A 107 -19.51 -1.88 12.11
C LYS A 107 -18.20 -1.54 11.38
N THR A 108 -18.07 -1.92 10.12
CA THR A 108 -16.90 -1.58 9.29
C THR A 108 -16.87 -0.09 8.98
N LEU A 109 -18.03 0.52 8.70
CA LEU A 109 -18.12 1.97 8.45
C LEU A 109 -17.63 2.81 9.65
N LYS A 110 -17.90 2.38 10.88
CA LYS A 110 -17.40 3.07 12.10
C LYS A 110 -15.86 3.16 12.16
N LYS A 111 -15.13 2.24 11.52
CA LYS A 111 -13.66 2.29 11.43
C LYS A 111 -13.19 3.09 10.22
N ILE A 112 -13.80 2.82 9.07
CA ILE A 112 -13.33 3.31 7.77
C ILE A 112 -13.61 4.79 7.57
N VAL A 113 -14.75 5.30 8.04
CA VAL A 113 -15.09 6.73 7.88
C VAL A 113 -14.09 7.63 8.63
N PRO A 114 -13.78 7.40 9.91
CA PRO A 114 -12.73 8.15 10.60
C PRO A 114 -11.35 8.02 9.94
N LEU A 115 -10.96 6.82 9.49
CA LEU A 115 -9.69 6.64 8.77
C LEU A 115 -9.65 7.43 7.46
N GLY A 116 -10.72 7.40 6.68
CA GLY A 116 -10.82 8.16 5.43
C GLY A 116 -10.73 9.67 5.66
N LEU A 117 -11.42 10.17 6.70
CA LEU A 117 -11.34 11.58 7.10
C LEU A 117 -9.93 11.95 7.59
N MET A 118 -9.32 11.12 8.42
CA MET A 118 -7.94 11.29 8.88
C MET A 118 -6.98 11.36 7.70
N PHE A 119 -7.11 10.45 6.73
CA PHE A 119 -6.28 10.40 5.53
C PHE A 119 -6.46 11.67 4.68
N PHE A 120 -7.70 12.11 4.50
CA PHE A 120 -8.02 13.36 3.82
C PHE A 120 -7.31 14.55 4.49
N CYS A 121 -7.43 14.72 5.81
CA CYS A 121 -6.78 15.79 6.55
C CYS A 121 -5.25 15.75 6.40
N ILE A 122 -4.65 14.56 6.50
CA ILE A 122 -3.20 14.39 6.35
C ILE A 122 -2.74 14.79 4.95
N LEU A 123 -3.44 14.35 3.91
CA LEU A 123 -3.07 14.64 2.52
C LEU A 123 -3.38 16.08 2.11
N PHE A 124 -4.43 16.66 2.67
CA PHE A 124 -4.74 18.07 2.51
C PHE A 124 -3.59 18.92 3.06
N ASN A 125 -3.16 18.66 4.31
CA ASN A 125 -2.00 19.31 4.90
C ASN A 125 -0.73 19.06 4.09
N TYR A 126 -0.48 17.82 3.69
CA TYR A 126 0.69 17.46 2.90
C TYR A 126 0.78 18.28 1.61
N THR A 127 -0.33 18.49 0.92
CA THR A 127 -0.36 19.29 -0.31
C THR A 127 -0.05 20.75 -0.03
N ILE A 128 -0.69 21.37 0.97
CA ILE A 128 -0.38 22.76 1.36
C ILE A 128 1.10 22.90 1.69
N LEU A 129 1.64 21.99 2.50
CA LEU A 129 3.05 21.98 2.90
C LEU A 129 3.98 21.80 1.71
N ARG A 130 3.63 20.88 0.79
CA ARG A 130 4.40 20.59 -0.42
C ARG A 130 4.48 21.80 -1.35
N ASP A 131 3.38 22.53 -1.50
CA ASP A 131 3.34 23.68 -2.40
C ASP A 131 4.03 24.88 -1.73
N THR A 132 3.77 25.10 -0.44
CA THR A 132 4.33 26.21 0.36
C THR A 132 5.85 26.10 0.51
N LYS A 133 6.39 24.90 0.74
CA LYS A 133 7.85 24.74 0.94
C LYS A 133 8.65 25.17 -0.28
N ASP A 134 8.14 24.89 -1.48
CA ASP A 134 8.80 25.25 -2.72
C ASP A 134 8.71 26.76 -2.93
N VAL A 135 7.55 27.39 -2.65
CA VAL A 135 7.42 28.85 -2.68
C VAL A 135 8.48 29.51 -1.78
N LEU A 136 8.58 29.08 -0.53
CA LEU A 136 9.50 29.67 0.46
C LEU A 136 10.96 29.61 0.01
N VAL A 137 11.45 28.44 -0.39
CA VAL A 137 12.87 28.28 -0.74
C VAL A 137 13.19 28.83 -2.12
N VAL A 138 12.28 28.67 -3.08
CA VAL A 138 12.52 29.10 -4.47
C VAL A 138 12.41 30.61 -4.55
N THR A 139 11.35 31.24 -4.03
CA THR A 139 11.08 32.69 -4.22
C THR A 139 11.83 33.62 -3.27
N ALA A 140 12.52 33.11 -2.25
CA ALA A 140 13.31 33.92 -1.34
C ALA A 140 14.40 34.78 -2.04
N LYS A 141 14.75 35.90 -1.40
CA LYS A 141 15.81 36.81 -1.86
C LYS A 141 17.16 36.10 -1.81
N GLY A 142 17.93 36.20 -2.90
CA GLY A 142 19.23 35.51 -3.03
C GLY A 142 19.13 33.99 -3.16
N SER A 143 17.95 33.46 -3.46
CA SER A 143 17.70 32.04 -3.73
C SER A 143 17.07 31.84 -5.11
N SER A 144 17.13 30.62 -5.63
CA SER A 144 16.53 30.21 -6.90
C SER A 144 16.08 28.74 -6.84
N ALA A 145 15.53 28.20 -7.92
CA ALA A 145 15.20 26.77 -7.99
C ALA A 145 16.45 25.85 -7.86
N GLU A 146 17.65 26.40 -8.04
CA GLU A 146 18.93 25.71 -7.87
C GLU A 146 19.19 25.27 -6.43
N ILE A 147 18.48 25.83 -5.43
CA ILE A 147 18.62 25.36 -4.05
C ILE A 147 18.05 23.95 -3.86
N ILE A 148 17.02 23.56 -4.63
CA ILE A 148 16.25 22.34 -4.40
C ILE A 148 17.13 21.07 -4.46
N PRO A 149 17.99 20.88 -5.49
CA PRO A 149 18.85 19.71 -5.57
C PRO A 149 19.79 19.57 -4.36
N PHE A 150 20.47 20.65 -3.96
CA PHE A 150 21.36 20.63 -2.81
C PHE A 150 20.60 20.40 -1.50
N LEU A 151 19.44 21.05 -1.34
CA LEU A 151 18.60 20.90 -0.14
C LEU A 151 18.12 19.46 0.04
N LYS A 152 17.74 18.80 -1.06
CA LYS A 152 17.33 17.38 -1.03
C LYS A 152 18.48 16.45 -0.63
N THR A 153 19.66 16.64 -1.19
CA THR A 153 20.82 15.76 -0.95
C THR A 153 21.47 16.01 0.41
N TRP A 154 21.72 17.27 0.78
CA TRP A 154 22.58 17.61 1.91
C TRP A 154 21.83 17.93 3.19
N VAL A 155 20.53 18.20 3.13
CA VAL A 155 19.72 18.52 4.32
C VAL A 155 18.62 17.49 4.51
N ASN A 156 17.75 17.32 3.51
CA ASN A 156 16.59 16.44 3.64
C ASN A 156 16.97 14.98 3.85
N LEU A 157 17.91 14.45 3.07
CA LEU A 157 18.34 13.05 3.18
C LEU A 157 18.99 12.75 4.55
N PRO A 158 20.00 13.50 5.03
CA PRO A 158 20.53 13.31 6.38
C PRO A 158 19.48 13.44 7.48
N MET A 159 18.58 14.43 7.39
CA MET A 159 17.50 14.61 8.37
C MET A 159 16.49 13.46 8.36
N ALA A 160 16.18 12.90 7.20
CA ALA A 160 15.32 11.72 7.09
C ALA A 160 15.97 10.48 7.73
N ILE A 161 17.28 10.28 7.53
CA ILE A 161 18.04 9.21 8.19
C ILE A 161 18.06 9.43 9.71
N GLY A 162 18.36 10.65 10.17
CA GLY A 162 18.36 11.01 11.59
C GLY A 162 16.99 10.77 12.23
N PHE A 163 15.91 11.17 11.56
CA PHE A 163 14.55 10.92 12.01
C PHE A 163 14.23 9.44 12.08
N MET A 164 14.66 8.63 11.11
CA MET A 164 14.46 7.16 11.14
C MET A 164 15.11 6.53 12.37
N LEU A 165 16.34 6.96 12.73
CA LEU A 165 17.04 6.48 13.92
C LEU A 165 16.32 6.91 15.20
N LEU A 166 15.88 8.18 15.27
CA LEU A 166 15.09 8.70 16.38
C LEU A 166 13.77 7.94 16.55
N TYR A 167 13.01 7.77 15.46
CA TYR A 167 11.75 7.04 15.45
C TYR A 167 11.93 5.60 15.94
N THR A 168 12.98 4.92 15.49
CA THR A 168 13.27 3.55 15.92
C THR A 168 13.48 3.49 17.43
N LYS A 169 14.29 4.39 18.00
CA LYS A 169 14.51 4.49 19.45
C LYS A 169 13.20 4.77 20.20
N LEU A 170 12.42 5.76 19.75
CA LEU A 170 11.14 6.11 20.35
C LEU A 170 10.14 4.94 20.28
N SER A 171 10.10 4.21 19.18
CA SER A 171 9.19 3.07 18.98
C SER A 171 9.47 1.88 19.89
N ASN A 172 10.71 1.76 20.39
CA ASN A 172 11.10 0.71 21.33
C ASN A 172 10.76 1.07 22.79
N VAL A 173 10.65 2.36 23.11
CA VAL A 173 10.45 2.86 24.48
C VAL A 173 9.00 3.29 24.74
N LEU A 174 8.33 3.86 23.74
CA LEU A 174 6.98 4.40 23.88
C LEU A 174 5.91 3.38 23.50
N SER A 175 4.77 3.47 24.19
CA SER A 175 3.55 2.79 23.74
C SER A 175 3.08 3.35 22.39
N ARG A 176 2.20 2.62 21.70
CA ARG A 176 1.74 3.00 20.35
C ARG A 176 1.05 4.36 20.31
N ASP A 177 0.17 4.60 21.28
CA ASP A 177 -0.57 5.84 21.40
C ASP A 177 0.38 6.99 21.72
N ALA A 178 1.29 6.79 22.69
CA ALA A 178 2.31 7.76 23.02
C ALA A 178 3.22 8.06 21.82
N LEU A 179 3.66 7.04 21.07
CA LEU A 179 4.48 7.20 19.88
C LEU A 179 3.79 8.04 18.80
N PHE A 180 2.49 7.81 18.54
CA PHE A 180 1.75 8.59 17.57
C PHE A 180 1.73 10.08 17.94
N TYR A 181 1.36 10.39 19.18
CA TYR A 181 1.29 11.77 19.68
C TYR A 181 2.66 12.44 19.75
N THR A 182 3.67 11.76 20.30
CA THR A 182 5.04 12.27 20.39
C THR A 182 5.64 12.59 19.02
N VAL A 183 5.24 11.87 17.97
CA VAL A 183 5.74 12.16 16.62
C VAL A 183 4.96 13.29 15.94
N ILE A 184 3.62 13.32 16.03
CA ILE A 184 2.80 14.29 15.29
C ILE A 184 2.81 15.69 15.90
N PHE A 185 2.83 15.82 17.23
CA PHE A 185 2.78 17.13 17.88
C PHE A 185 3.97 18.04 17.53
N PRO A 186 5.22 17.55 17.45
CA PRO A 186 6.33 18.36 16.96
C PRO A 186 6.13 18.94 15.56
N PHE A 187 5.50 18.21 14.63
CA PHE A 187 5.17 18.76 13.31
C PHE A 187 4.14 19.88 13.40
N ILE A 188 3.05 19.67 14.15
CA ILE A 188 1.99 20.65 14.34
C ILE A 188 2.55 21.93 14.99
N ALA A 189 3.30 21.76 16.09
CA ALA A 189 3.94 22.85 16.81
C ALA A 189 4.93 23.61 15.92
N PHE A 190 5.75 22.90 15.14
CA PHE A 190 6.69 23.51 14.21
C PHE A 190 5.99 24.36 13.15
N PHE A 191 4.96 23.85 12.47
CA PHE A 191 4.30 24.61 11.41
C PHE A 191 3.54 25.84 11.96
N GLY A 192 2.96 25.72 13.16
CA GLY A 192 2.42 26.87 13.89
C GLY A 192 3.52 27.90 14.22
N ALA A 193 4.57 27.48 14.92
CA ALA A 193 5.67 28.35 15.30
C ALA A 193 6.38 28.97 14.09
N PHE A 194 6.44 28.27 12.96
CA PHE A 194 7.07 28.79 11.74
C PHE A 194 6.35 30.05 11.24
N ALA A 195 5.02 30.01 11.12
CA ALA A 195 4.26 31.15 10.60
C ALA A 195 4.18 32.33 11.58
N PHE A 196 4.14 32.06 12.88
CA PHE A 196 3.93 33.10 13.90
C PHE A 196 5.20 33.60 14.57
N VAL A 197 6.31 32.85 14.51
CA VAL A 197 7.57 33.19 15.18
C VAL A 197 8.74 33.22 14.20
N LEU A 198 9.06 32.12 13.52
CA LEU A 198 10.28 32.03 12.71
C LEU A 198 10.22 32.90 11.45
N TYR A 199 9.07 32.98 10.80
CA TYR A 199 8.91 33.76 9.57
C TYR A 199 8.93 35.27 9.82
N PRO A 200 8.21 35.84 10.81
CA PRO A 200 8.34 37.26 11.15
C PRO A 200 9.77 37.64 11.57
N LEU A 201 10.50 36.73 12.23
CA LEU A 201 11.89 36.95 12.64
C LEU A 201 12.92 36.73 11.52
N ARG A 202 12.50 36.45 10.28
CA ARG A 202 13.39 36.10 9.15
C ARG A 202 14.52 37.10 8.93
N ASP A 203 14.24 38.40 9.05
CA ASP A 203 15.22 39.45 8.76
C ASP A 203 16.34 39.50 9.83
N VAL A 204 16.07 38.97 11.03
CA VAL A 204 17.03 38.87 12.14
C VAL A 204 17.79 37.55 12.10
N ILE A 205 17.11 36.44 11.81
CA ILE A 205 17.70 35.09 11.91
C ILE A 205 18.42 34.65 10.64
N HIS A 206 18.22 35.31 9.50
CA HIS A 206 18.88 34.97 8.23
C HIS A 206 20.22 35.69 8.08
N PRO A 207 21.36 34.97 8.02
CA PRO A 207 22.68 35.57 7.91
C PRO A 207 22.97 36.03 6.46
N THR A 208 22.21 37.02 5.98
CA THR A 208 22.25 37.51 4.60
C THR A 208 23.61 38.09 4.23
N ALA A 209 24.20 38.91 5.10
CA ALA A 209 25.51 39.53 4.87
C ALA A 209 26.65 38.50 4.76
N LEU A 210 26.62 37.43 5.57
CA LEU A 210 27.61 36.34 5.48
C LEU A 210 27.42 35.58 4.16
N ALA A 211 26.18 35.28 3.79
CA ALA A 211 25.88 34.60 2.52
C ALA A 211 26.33 35.42 1.31
N ASP A 212 26.16 36.75 1.32
CA ASP A 212 26.64 37.61 0.24
C ASP A 212 28.16 37.61 0.10
N LYS A 213 28.89 37.66 1.22
CA LYS A 213 30.36 37.54 1.22
C LYS A 213 30.83 36.19 0.68
N LEU A 214 30.18 35.10 1.10
CA LEU A 214 30.51 33.75 0.62
C LEU A 214 30.20 33.60 -0.88
N LEU A 215 29.07 34.13 -1.35
CA LEU A 215 28.71 34.06 -2.76
C LEU A 215 29.65 34.89 -3.63
N ALA A 216 30.09 36.05 -3.15
CA ALA A 216 31.08 36.88 -3.82
C ALA A 216 32.44 36.17 -3.93
N ALA A 217 32.85 35.41 -2.90
CA ALA A 217 34.10 34.67 -2.89
C ALA A 217 34.08 33.38 -3.73
N LEU A 218 32.96 32.65 -3.72
CA LEU A 218 32.82 31.35 -4.38
C LEU A 218 32.30 31.44 -5.82
N GLY A 219 31.63 32.54 -6.16
CA GLY A 219 31.01 32.75 -7.46
C GLY A 219 29.58 32.22 -7.58
N PRO A 220 28.89 32.52 -8.70
CA PRO A 220 27.45 32.29 -8.86
C PRO A 220 27.06 30.81 -8.86
N SER A 221 27.95 29.90 -9.23
CA SER A 221 27.70 28.44 -9.24
C SER A 221 27.40 27.88 -7.85
N PHE A 222 27.83 28.57 -6.80
CA PHE A 222 27.60 28.21 -5.41
C PHE A 222 26.33 28.86 -4.81
N LEU A 223 25.48 29.50 -5.63
CA LEU A 223 24.21 30.08 -5.18
C LEU A 223 23.35 29.04 -4.46
N GLY A 224 23.22 27.83 -5.01
CA GLY A 224 22.44 26.75 -4.40
C GLY A 224 22.90 26.41 -2.97
N PRO A 225 24.17 25.99 -2.75
CA PRO A 225 24.70 25.72 -1.42
C PRO A 225 24.65 26.91 -0.46
N VAL A 226 25.04 28.10 -0.92
CA VAL A 226 25.06 29.31 -0.10
C VAL A 226 23.65 29.72 0.32
N ALA A 227 22.65 29.52 -0.54
CA ALA A 227 21.26 29.79 -0.22
C ALA A 227 20.74 28.93 0.95
N ILE A 228 21.23 27.70 1.12
CA ILE A 228 20.84 26.86 2.27
C ILE A 228 21.20 27.54 3.61
N LEU A 229 22.39 28.13 3.69
CA LEU A 229 22.82 28.87 4.88
C LEU A 229 22.05 30.19 5.02
N ARG A 230 21.85 30.89 3.89
CA ARG A 230 21.17 32.19 3.84
C ARG A 230 19.76 32.13 4.41
N ILE A 231 18.99 31.13 4.02
CA ILE A 231 17.55 31.01 4.35
C ILE A 231 17.26 29.73 5.16
N TRP A 232 18.14 29.40 6.10
CA TRP A 232 18.13 28.13 6.83
C TRP A 232 16.76 27.78 7.46
N SER A 233 16.00 28.77 7.95
CA SER A 233 14.67 28.49 8.54
C SER A 233 13.66 28.02 7.50
N PHE A 234 13.76 28.49 6.25
CA PHE A 234 12.93 28.01 5.13
C PHE A 234 13.38 26.62 4.68
N CYS A 235 14.69 26.35 4.72
CA CYS A 235 15.23 25.01 4.51
C CYS A 235 14.73 24.03 5.58
N LEU A 236 14.65 24.45 6.83
CA LEU A 236 14.06 23.65 7.91
C LEU A 236 12.57 23.38 7.65
N PHE A 237 11.80 24.38 7.21
CA PHE A 237 10.41 24.17 6.79
C PHE A 237 10.29 23.15 5.67
N TYR A 238 11.17 23.23 4.68
CA TYR A 238 11.20 22.28 3.57
C TYR A 238 11.41 20.84 4.03
N VAL A 239 12.36 20.61 4.93
CA VAL A 239 12.61 19.28 5.51
C VAL A 239 11.39 18.79 6.27
N MET A 240 10.82 19.63 7.14
CA MET A 240 9.63 19.25 7.92
C MET A 240 8.43 18.93 7.01
N ALA A 241 8.26 19.66 5.92
CA ALA A 241 7.20 19.41 4.94
C ALA A 241 7.43 18.12 4.13
N GLU A 242 8.66 17.81 3.74
CA GLU A 242 9.00 16.52 3.10
C GLU A 242 8.81 15.35 4.08
N LEU A 243 9.25 15.52 5.33
CA LEU A 243 9.08 14.53 6.39
C LEU A 243 7.62 14.29 6.75
N TRP A 244 6.72 15.27 6.62
CA TRP A 244 5.28 15.03 6.78
C TRP A 244 4.81 13.90 5.84
N GLY A 245 5.25 13.95 4.58
CA GLY A 245 4.90 12.96 3.57
C GLY A 245 5.39 11.55 3.92
N SER A 246 6.61 11.40 4.43
CA SER A 246 7.18 10.08 4.76
C SER A 246 6.76 9.58 6.15
N VAL A 247 6.73 10.47 7.14
CA VAL A 247 6.48 10.12 8.54
C VAL A 247 4.97 10.02 8.80
N VAL A 248 4.23 11.10 8.54
CA VAL A 248 2.81 11.16 8.94
C VAL A 248 1.96 10.27 8.05
N ILE A 249 2.20 10.23 6.73
CA ILE A 249 1.46 9.34 5.83
C ILE A 249 1.98 7.91 5.95
N SER A 250 3.25 7.64 5.63
CA SER A 250 3.73 6.26 5.48
C SER A 250 3.93 5.52 6.80
N VAL A 251 4.36 6.21 7.86
CA VAL A 251 4.63 5.55 9.14
C VAL A 251 3.41 5.61 10.06
N LEU A 252 2.90 6.82 10.34
CA LEU A 252 1.82 6.98 11.32
C LEU A 252 0.47 6.50 10.78
N PHE A 253 0.00 7.06 9.66
CA PHE A 253 -1.33 6.71 9.13
C PHE A 253 -1.40 5.27 8.67
N TRP A 254 -0.53 4.82 7.76
CA TRP A 254 -0.58 3.44 7.29
C TRP A 254 -0.21 2.44 8.39
N GLY A 255 0.67 2.81 9.32
CA GLY A 255 0.94 2.01 10.52
C GLY A 255 -0.31 1.82 11.38
N PHE A 256 -1.16 2.84 11.50
CA PHE A 256 -2.42 2.78 12.24
C PHE A 256 -3.54 2.07 11.47
N ALA A 257 -3.75 2.40 10.20
CA ALA A 257 -4.78 1.80 9.35
C ALA A 257 -4.63 0.27 9.28
N ASN A 258 -3.40 -0.22 9.06
CA ASN A 258 -3.13 -1.66 9.00
C ASN A 258 -3.36 -2.40 10.34
N GLN A 259 -3.42 -1.69 11.47
CA GLN A 259 -3.66 -2.31 12.77
C GLN A 259 -5.14 -2.51 13.07
N ILE A 260 -6.01 -1.67 12.51
CA ILE A 260 -7.45 -1.67 12.82
C ILE A 260 -8.31 -2.26 11.69
N THR A 261 -7.75 -2.31 10.48
CA THR A 261 -8.40 -2.83 9.28
C THR A 261 -7.95 -4.27 9.02
N THR A 262 -8.90 -5.18 8.80
CA THR A 262 -8.60 -6.56 8.39
C THR A 262 -8.18 -6.61 6.91
N VAL A 263 -7.62 -7.74 6.47
CA VAL A 263 -7.17 -7.89 5.07
C VAL A 263 -8.33 -7.72 4.07
N ASP A 264 -9.51 -8.24 4.39
CA ASP A 264 -10.68 -8.14 3.51
C ASP A 264 -11.26 -6.71 3.48
N GLU A 265 -11.33 -6.04 4.64
CA GLU A 265 -11.67 -4.62 4.71
C GLU A 265 -10.66 -3.76 3.90
N ALA A 266 -9.36 -4.05 3.98
CA ALA A 266 -8.32 -3.29 3.30
C ALA A 266 -8.43 -3.38 1.77
N LYS A 267 -8.73 -4.56 1.22
CA LYS A 267 -8.93 -4.76 -0.23
C LYS A 267 -10.07 -3.90 -0.77
N GLU A 268 -11.12 -3.72 0.03
CA GLU A 268 -12.30 -2.93 -0.35
C GLU A 268 -12.07 -1.43 -0.18
N PHE A 269 -11.51 -1.00 0.95
CA PHE A 269 -11.50 0.43 1.34
C PHE A 269 -10.21 1.19 1.05
N TYR A 270 -9.04 0.55 0.99
CA TYR A 270 -7.80 1.27 0.70
C TYR A 270 -7.78 1.88 -0.72
N PRO A 271 -8.34 1.25 -1.76
CA PRO A 271 -8.52 1.90 -3.06
C PRO A 271 -9.36 3.18 -2.98
N LEU A 272 -10.39 3.20 -2.13
CA LEU A 272 -11.23 4.39 -1.90
C LEU A 272 -10.43 5.52 -1.23
N PHE A 273 -9.51 5.21 -0.31
CA PHE A 273 -8.59 6.20 0.25
C PHE A 273 -7.70 6.83 -0.82
N GLY A 274 -7.24 6.03 -1.80
CA GLY A 274 -6.51 6.54 -2.97
C GLY A 274 -7.32 7.50 -3.83
N LEU A 275 -8.64 7.29 -3.98
CA LEU A 275 -9.51 8.25 -4.66
C LEU A 275 -9.71 9.52 -3.83
N GLY A 276 -9.96 9.37 -2.53
CA GLY A 276 -10.07 10.49 -1.59
C GLY A 276 -8.81 11.36 -1.52
N ALA A 277 -7.63 10.77 -1.75
CA ALA A 277 -6.37 11.49 -1.83
C ALA A 277 -6.36 12.57 -2.92
N ASN A 278 -6.93 12.26 -4.10
CA ASN A 278 -7.00 13.21 -5.20
C ASN A 278 -8.03 14.31 -4.94
N ILE A 279 -9.10 14.00 -4.20
CA ILE A 279 -10.07 15.00 -3.73
C ILE A 279 -9.39 15.97 -2.74
N ALA A 280 -8.62 15.45 -1.78
CA ALA A 280 -7.85 16.28 -0.85
C ALA A 280 -6.87 17.22 -1.60
N LEU A 281 -6.20 16.70 -2.63
CA LEU A 281 -5.30 17.45 -3.50
C LEU A 281 -6.02 18.59 -4.26
N ILE A 282 -7.26 18.36 -4.70
CA ILE A 282 -8.10 19.39 -5.35
C ILE A 282 -8.42 20.53 -4.39
N PHE A 283 -9.01 20.21 -3.23
CA PHE A 283 -9.45 21.21 -2.27
C PHE A 283 -8.28 21.98 -1.66
N SER A 284 -7.18 21.31 -1.33
CA SER A 284 -5.98 21.98 -0.81
C SER A 284 -5.38 22.95 -1.83
N GLY A 285 -5.30 22.59 -3.12
CA GLY A 285 -4.86 23.52 -4.16
C GLY A 285 -5.72 24.79 -4.25
N ARG A 286 -7.04 24.66 -4.11
CA ARG A 286 -7.96 25.81 -4.04
C ARG A 286 -7.75 26.65 -2.79
N THR A 287 -7.47 26.03 -1.65
CA THR A 287 -7.14 26.74 -0.41
C THR A 287 -5.82 27.52 -0.54
N VAL A 288 -4.77 26.91 -1.09
CA VAL A 288 -3.48 27.59 -1.36
C VAL A 288 -3.72 28.83 -2.24
N LYS A 289 -4.49 28.69 -3.31
CA LYS A 289 -4.82 29.81 -4.21
C LYS A 289 -5.65 30.90 -3.53
N TYR A 290 -6.64 30.53 -2.71
CA TYR A 290 -7.46 31.47 -1.97
C TYR A 290 -6.61 32.37 -1.08
N PHE A 291 -5.75 31.77 -0.24
CA PHE A 291 -4.87 32.54 0.64
C PHE A 291 -3.84 33.36 -0.14
N SER A 292 -3.32 32.84 -1.25
CA SER A 292 -2.32 33.56 -2.06
C SER A 292 -2.92 34.79 -2.77
N ASN A 293 -4.20 34.73 -3.17
CA ASN A 293 -4.89 35.86 -3.78
C ASN A 293 -5.42 36.88 -2.76
N LEU A 294 -5.46 36.54 -1.47
CA LEU A 294 -5.89 37.45 -0.40
C LEU A 294 -5.03 38.71 -0.34
N ARG A 295 -3.77 38.66 -0.80
CA ARG A 295 -2.93 39.86 -0.95
C ARG A 295 -3.62 40.98 -1.76
N ARG A 296 -4.42 40.64 -2.78
CA ARG A 296 -5.08 41.64 -3.64
C ARG A 296 -6.11 42.49 -2.89
N THR A 297 -6.57 42.03 -1.73
CA THR A 297 -7.53 42.75 -0.89
C THR A 297 -6.87 43.47 0.29
N LEU A 298 -5.55 43.38 0.45
CA LEU A 298 -4.82 44.00 1.56
C LEU A 298 -4.27 45.37 1.14
N GLY A 299 -4.23 46.31 2.09
CA GLY A 299 -3.69 47.64 1.88
C GLY A 299 -2.18 47.65 1.57
N PRO A 300 -1.67 48.74 0.96
CA PRO A 300 -0.25 48.90 0.68
C PRO A 300 0.56 48.87 1.98
N GLY A 301 1.65 48.09 2.00
CA GLY A 301 2.57 47.95 3.15
C GLY A 301 2.45 46.64 3.93
N ILE A 302 1.35 45.89 3.79
CA ILE A 302 1.21 44.56 4.41
C ILE A 302 1.92 43.52 3.54
N ASP A 303 2.79 42.68 4.14
CA ASP A 303 3.32 41.51 3.45
C ASP A 303 2.20 40.48 3.23
N GLY A 304 1.55 40.57 2.07
CA GLY A 304 0.47 39.65 1.72
C GLY A 304 0.89 38.17 1.81
N TRP A 305 2.17 37.84 1.57
CA TRP A 305 2.64 36.46 1.70
C TRP A 305 2.67 35.99 3.16
N GLU A 306 3.02 36.87 4.10
CA GLU A 306 2.98 36.57 5.53
C GLU A 306 1.55 36.21 5.98
N VAL A 307 0.56 36.99 5.53
CA VAL A 307 -0.86 36.73 5.84
C VAL A 307 -1.31 35.41 5.23
N SER A 308 -0.96 35.15 3.96
CA SER A 308 -1.23 33.86 3.31
C SER A 308 -0.62 32.70 4.10
N LEU A 309 0.62 32.84 4.52
CA LEU A 309 1.36 31.82 5.28
C LEU A 309 0.72 31.56 6.64
N LYS A 310 0.36 32.61 7.40
CA LYS A 310 -0.36 32.49 8.67
C LYS A 310 -1.70 31.79 8.50
N GLY A 311 -2.48 32.15 7.47
CA GLY A 311 -3.75 31.50 7.18
C GLY A 311 -3.60 30.01 6.84
N MET A 312 -2.68 29.68 5.94
CA MET A 312 -2.41 28.29 5.55
C MET A 312 -1.88 27.45 6.71
N MET A 313 -0.92 27.95 7.50
CA MET A 313 -0.37 27.21 8.63
C MET A 313 -1.37 27.08 9.77
N SER A 314 -2.27 28.04 9.97
CA SER A 314 -3.38 27.91 10.93
C SER A 314 -4.30 26.75 10.56
N ILE A 315 -4.61 26.57 9.27
CA ILE A 315 -5.37 25.41 8.79
C ILE A 315 -4.59 24.12 9.00
N VAL A 316 -3.28 24.11 8.70
CA VAL A 316 -2.43 22.93 8.93
C VAL A 316 -2.44 22.52 10.40
N VAL A 317 -2.34 23.49 11.32
CA VAL A 317 -2.43 23.25 12.76
C VAL A 317 -3.81 22.74 13.15
N LEU A 318 -4.89 23.39 12.70
CA LEU A 318 -6.26 22.98 12.98
C LEU A 318 -6.53 21.54 12.52
N LEU A 319 -6.19 21.22 11.27
CA LEU A 319 -6.34 19.87 10.73
C LEU A 319 -5.39 18.88 11.39
N GLY A 320 -4.21 19.33 11.82
CA GLY A 320 -3.30 18.56 12.68
C GLY A 320 -3.97 18.14 13.98
N LEU A 321 -4.64 19.06 14.66
CA LEU A 321 -5.41 18.78 15.87
C LEU A 321 -6.61 17.86 15.57
N VAL A 322 -7.30 18.06 14.45
CA VAL A 322 -8.37 17.14 13.99
C VAL A 322 -7.84 15.72 13.80
N ILE A 323 -6.65 15.54 13.21
CA ILE A 323 -6.01 14.22 13.07
C ILE A 323 -5.78 13.59 14.45
N THR A 324 -5.29 14.36 15.42
CA THR A 324 -5.08 13.86 16.80
C THR A 324 -6.39 13.52 17.51
N SER A 325 -7.46 14.29 17.28
CA SER A 325 -8.80 14.05 17.82
C SER A 325 -9.46 12.82 17.20
N ILE A 326 -9.30 12.62 15.89
CA ILE A 326 -9.77 11.40 15.21
C ILE A 326 -9.03 10.18 15.75
N TYR A 327 -7.71 10.25 15.87
CA TYR A 327 -6.91 9.16 16.44
C TYR A 327 -7.36 8.81 17.87
N TRP A 328 -7.55 9.81 18.72
CA TRP A 328 -8.10 9.64 20.06
C TRP A 328 -9.48 8.98 20.04
N GLY A 329 -10.40 9.49 19.19
CA GLY A 329 -11.75 8.99 19.07
C GLY A 329 -11.81 7.54 18.60
N VAL A 330 -10.99 7.17 17.61
CA VAL A 330 -10.90 5.77 17.14
C VAL A 330 -10.32 4.88 18.24
N ASN A 331 -9.27 5.30 18.93
CA ASN A 331 -8.71 4.49 20.02
C ASN A 331 -9.71 4.31 21.17
N LYS A 332 -10.47 5.35 21.51
CA LYS A 332 -11.42 5.31 22.62
C LYS A 332 -12.72 4.56 22.29
N PHE A 333 -13.31 4.82 21.11
CA PHE A 333 -14.65 4.35 20.76
C PHE A 333 -14.66 3.13 19.83
N VAL A 334 -13.59 2.88 19.09
CA VAL A 334 -13.53 1.79 18.10
C VAL A 334 -12.64 0.65 18.61
N LEU A 335 -11.43 0.93 19.12
CA LEU A 335 -10.53 -0.14 19.58
C LEU A 335 -11.00 -0.84 20.87
N ASN A 336 -11.72 -0.13 21.74
CA ASN A 336 -12.27 -0.68 22.98
C ASN A 336 -13.57 -1.49 22.76
N ASP A 337 -14.18 -1.41 21.58
CA ASP A 337 -15.38 -2.20 21.27
C ASP A 337 -15.01 -3.68 21.05
N PRO A 338 -15.50 -4.62 21.88
CA PRO A 338 -15.24 -6.05 21.70
C PRO A 338 -15.91 -6.63 20.45
N SER A 339 -16.94 -5.96 19.91
CA SER A 339 -17.79 -6.47 18.83
C SER A 339 -17.22 -6.29 17.42
N LEU A 340 -16.05 -5.65 17.30
CA LEU A 340 -15.41 -5.36 16.03
C LEU A 340 -14.30 -6.38 15.70
N PRO A 341 -14.22 -6.91 14.46
CA PRO A 341 -13.10 -7.75 14.04
C PRO A 341 -11.79 -6.97 14.19
N LYS A 342 -10.88 -7.43 15.05
CA LYS A 342 -9.55 -6.83 15.18
C LYS A 342 -8.62 -7.55 14.21
N ALA A 343 -7.72 -6.83 13.54
CA ALA A 343 -6.64 -7.48 12.82
C ALA A 343 -5.91 -8.42 13.80
N ASP A 344 -5.73 -9.68 13.39
CA ASP A 344 -4.95 -10.67 14.14
C ASP A 344 -3.67 -9.98 14.63
N ARG A 345 -3.52 -9.80 15.95
CA ARG A 345 -2.32 -9.22 16.58
C ARG A 345 -1.11 -10.15 16.47
N LYS A 346 -1.06 -11.01 15.44
CA LYS A 346 0.05 -11.91 15.18
C LYS A 346 1.32 -11.07 15.23
N LYS A 347 2.12 -11.35 16.27
CA LYS A 347 3.47 -10.84 16.47
C LYS A 347 4.07 -10.70 15.09
N LYS A 348 4.48 -9.47 14.73
CA LYS A 348 5.19 -9.16 13.47
C LYS A 348 6.01 -10.39 13.13
N LYS A 349 5.61 -11.17 12.11
CA LYS A 349 6.57 -12.07 11.47
C LYS A 349 7.73 -11.14 11.16
N GLU A 350 8.90 -11.40 11.75
CA GLU A 350 10.08 -10.63 11.44
C GLU A 350 10.17 -10.63 9.92
N LYS A 351 9.90 -9.46 9.31
CA LYS A 351 10.25 -9.28 7.91
C LYS A 351 11.74 -9.63 7.87
N PRO A 352 12.19 -10.52 6.96
CA PRO A 352 13.60 -10.85 6.88
C PRO A 352 14.40 -9.55 6.90
N LYS A 353 15.18 -9.33 7.96
CA LYS A 353 16.07 -8.18 8.04
C LYS A 353 17.19 -8.47 7.05
N LEU A 354 16.94 -8.20 5.78
CA LEU A 354 17.96 -8.28 4.76
C LEU A 354 19.06 -7.30 5.13
N GLY A 355 20.30 -7.77 5.13
CA GLY A 355 21.43 -6.86 5.02
C GLY A 355 21.31 -6.14 3.67
N MET A 356 21.56 -4.83 3.63
CA MET A 356 21.54 -4.01 2.40
C MET A 356 22.33 -4.67 1.23
N LYS A 357 23.38 -5.45 1.57
CA LYS A 357 24.18 -6.23 0.62
C LYS A 357 23.38 -7.34 -0.08
N GLU A 358 22.51 -8.05 0.63
CA GLU A 358 21.68 -9.12 0.06
C GLU A 358 20.62 -8.55 -0.86
N SER A 359 19.96 -7.46 -0.47
CA SER A 359 19.00 -6.75 -1.32
C SER A 359 19.66 -6.26 -2.61
N LEU A 360 20.86 -5.67 -2.53
CA LEU A 360 21.61 -5.24 -3.71
C LEU A 360 22.06 -6.42 -4.58
N LYS A 361 22.47 -7.53 -3.97
CA LYS A 361 22.78 -8.76 -4.69
C LYS A 361 21.57 -9.29 -5.44
N VAL A 362 20.39 -9.32 -4.82
CA VAL A 362 19.12 -9.72 -5.46
C VAL A 362 18.77 -8.81 -6.65
N LEU A 363 18.91 -7.49 -6.49
CA LEU A 363 18.71 -6.52 -7.57
C LEU A 363 19.64 -6.80 -8.77
N LEU A 364 20.89 -7.20 -8.51
CA LEU A 364 21.88 -7.48 -9.55
C LEU A 364 21.73 -8.88 -10.16
N SER A 365 21.25 -9.86 -9.39
CA SER A 365 21.13 -11.26 -9.84
C SER A 365 19.92 -11.52 -10.74
N SER A 366 18.80 -10.82 -10.55
CA SER A 366 17.59 -11.05 -11.33
C SER A 366 17.37 -9.99 -12.40
N ARG A 367 17.41 -10.39 -13.68
CA ARG A 367 17.09 -9.48 -14.81
C ARG A 367 15.72 -8.83 -14.67
N TYR A 368 14.72 -9.58 -14.20
CA TYR A 368 13.36 -9.09 -13.98
C TYR A 368 13.34 -7.94 -12.96
N VAL A 369 13.95 -8.18 -11.79
CA VAL A 369 14.00 -7.20 -10.71
C VAL A 369 14.85 -6.00 -11.10
N ARG A 370 15.93 -6.19 -11.85
CA ARG A 370 16.78 -5.12 -12.39
C ARG A 370 16.02 -4.22 -13.36
N ASP A 371 15.25 -4.79 -14.28
CA ASP A 371 14.43 -4.00 -15.22
C ASP A 371 13.37 -3.20 -14.45
N LEU A 372 12.67 -3.83 -13.49
CA LEU A 372 11.69 -3.15 -12.63
C LEU A 372 12.33 -2.04 -11.77
N ALA A 373 13.52 -2.27 -11.22
CA ALA A 373 14.30 -1.25 -10.53
C ALA A 373 14.66 -0.09 -11.47
N THR A 374 15.05 -0.39 -12.70
CA THR A 374 15.37 0.61 -13.75
C THR A 374 14.15 1.48 -14.04
N LEU A 375 12.94 0.92 -14.13
CA LEU A 375 11.69 1.68 -14.29
C LEU A 375 11.51 2.71 -13.17
N VAL A 376 11.69 2.29 -11.92
CA VAL A 376 11.47 3.14 -10.73
C VAL A 376 12.54 4.23 -10.62
N VAL A 377 13.81 3.88 -10.82
CA VAL A 377 14.92 4.85 -10.81
C VAL A 377 14.76 5.85 -11.95
N ALA A 378 14.49 5.38 -13.17
CA ALA A 378 14.37 6.23 -14.35
C ALA A 378 13.20 7.22 -14.22
N TYR A 379 12.04 6.78 -13.71
CA TYR A 379 10.94 7.69 -13.37
C TYR A 379 11.40 8.76 -12.36
N GLY A 380 12.02 8.33 -11.25
CA GLY A 380 12.44 9.22 -10.17
C GLY A 380 13.45 10.28 -10.61
N ILE A 381 14.40 9.92 -11.46
CA ILE A 381 15.36 10.86 -12.05
C ILE A 381 14.62 11.79 -13.00
N SER A 382 13.90 11.24 -13.98
CA SER A 382 13.24 12.00 -15.04
C SER A 382 12.28 13.05 -14.48
N ILE A 383 11.40 12.67 -13.55
CA ILE A 383 10.45 13.62 -12.95
C ILE A 383 11.17 14.73 -12.18
N ASN A 384 12.25 14.40 -11.48
CA ASN A 384 13.00 15.41 -10.73
C ASN A 384 13.72 16.38 -11.66
N LEU A 385 14.32 15.88 -12.76
CA LEU A 385 14.98 16.71 -13.76
C LEU A 385 14.03 17.75 -14.36
N VAL A 386 12.84 17.32 -14.78
CA VAL A 386 11.86 18.24 -15.38
C VAL A 386 11.27 19.18 -14.34
N GLU A 387 10.90 18.68 -13.16
CA GLU A 387 10.22 19.48 -12.12
C GLU A 387 11.08 20.65 -11.62
N VAL A 388 12.38 20.44 -11.38
CA VAL A 388 13.27 21.52 -10.91
C VAL A 388 13.52 22.54 -12.02
N THR A 389 13.76 22.08 -13.25
CA THR A 389 13.93 22.96 -14.43
C THR A 389 12.68 23.82 -14.65
N TRP A 390 11.50 23.21 -14.54
CA TRP A 390 10.22 23.91 -14.63
C TRP A 390 10.02 24.93 -13.51
N LYS A 391 10.32 24.58 -12.25
CA LYS A 391 10.26 25.53 -11.12
C LYS A 391 11.16 26.75 -11.32
N SER A 392 12.30 26.58 -11.99
CA SER A 392 13.16 27.71 -12.37
C SER A 392 12.46 28.66 -13.33
N LYS A 393 11.76 28.14 -14.34
CA LYS A 393 10.98 28.97 -15.28
C LYS A 393 9.75 29.58 -14.61
N LEU A 394 9.11 28.85 -13.70
CA LEU A 394 8.00 29.35 -12.90
C LEU A 394 8.43 30.54 -12.03
N LYS A 395 9.60 30.49 -11.38
CA LYS A 395 10.14 31.64 -10.65
C LYS A 395 10.48 32.81 -11.56
N ALA A 396 11.02 32.55 -12.74
CA ALA A 396 11.34 33.62 -13.70
C ALA A 396 10.07 34.36 -14.16
N GLN A 397 8.94 33.65 -14.34
CA GLN A 397 7.67 34.24 -14.74
C GLN A 397 6.89 34.86 -13.57
N PHE A 398 6.89 34.22 -12.40
CA PHE A 398 6.22 34.66 -11.19
C PHE A 398 7.22 34.77 -10.04
N PRO A 399 8.02 35.86 -9.96
CA PRO A 399 8.98 36.05 -8.88
C PRO A 399 8.31 36.29 -7.52
N SER A 400 7.07 36.81 -7.54
CA SER A 400 6.27 37.08 -6.35
C SER A 400 5.84 35.76 -5.69
N PRO A 401 6.10 35.57 -4.38
CA PRO A 401 5.66 34.39 -3.64
C PRO A 401 4.16 34.10 -3.78
N ASN A 402 3.33 35.15 -3.79
CA ASN A 402 1.88 35.01 -3.90
C ASN A 402 1.44 34.53 -5.27
N GLU A 403 2.03 35.03 -6.35
CA GLU A 403 1.69 34.58 -7.71
C GLU A 403 2.20 33.17 -7.96
N TYR A 404 3.44 32.88 -7.53
CA TYR A 404 4.00 31.54 -7.58
C TYR A 404 3.13 30.55 -6.80
N SER A 405 2.72 30.90 -5.58
CA SER A 405 1.87 30.07 -4.74
C SER A 405 0.46 29.89 -5.32
N SER A 406 -0.13 30.95 -5.87
CA SER A 406 -1.42 30.90 -6.57
C SER A 406 -1.37 29.92 -7.76
N PHE A 407 -0.28 29.97 -8.54
CA PHE A 407 -0.04 29.02 -9.62
C PHE A 407 0.14 27.59 -9.08
N MET A 408 0.91 27.39 -8.02
CA MET A 408 1.09 26.07 -7.40
C MET A 408 -0.24 25.48 -6.89
N GLY A 409 -1.15 26.33 -6.39
CA GLY A 409 -2.50 25.93 -6.04
C GLY A 409 -3.30 25.42 -7.24
N ASP A 410 -3.30 26.14 -8.36
CA ASP A 410 -3.93 25.68 -9.61
C ASP A 410 -3.27 24.39 -10.13
N PHE A 411 -1.94 24.30 -10.08
CA PHE A 411 -1.17 23.12 -10.46
C PHE A 411 -1.58 21.89 -9.63
N SER A 412 -1.69 22.02 -8.31
CA SER A 412 -2.14 20.95 -7.42
C SER A 412 -3.59 20.55 -7.72
N THR A 413 -4.49 21.51 -7.91
CA THR A 413 -5.88 21.23 -8.30
C THR A 413 -5.96 20.48 -9.64
N ALA A 414 -5.27 20.95 -10.66
CA ALA A 414 -5.24 20.31 -11.97
C ALA A 414 -4.60 18.92 -11.91
N THR A 415 -3.55 18.73 -11.12
CA THR A 415 -2.93 17.42 -10.88
C THR A 415 -3.94 16.45 -10.26
N GLY A 416 -4.72 16.89 -9.27
CA GLY A 416 -5.75 16.07 -8.63
C GLY A 416 -6.86 15.65 -9.60
N ILE A 417 -7.37 16.60 -10.40
CA ILE A 417 -8.40 16.31 -11.43
C ILE A 417 -7.86 15.34 -12.48
N ALA A 418 -6.68 15.63 -13.04
CA ALA A 418 -6.06 14.80 -14.07
C ALA A 418 -5.75 13.40 -13.56
N THR A 419 -5.25 13.27 -12.33
CA THR A 419 -4.97 11.97 -11.71
C THR A 419 -6.26 11.19 -11.50
N PHE A 420 -7.30 11.82 -10.95
CA PHE A 420 -8.60 11.19 -10.76
C PHE A 420 -9.19 10.66 -12.08
N THR A 421 -9.19 11.48 -13.14
CA THR A 421 -9.65 11.08 -14.47
C THR A 421 -8.79 9.94 -15.04
N MET A 422 -7.46 10.05 -14.92
CA MET A 422 -6.54 9.01 -15.36
C MET A 422 -6.69 7.70 -14.57
N MET A 423 -7.09 7.73 -13.30
CA MET A 423 -7.35 6.50 -12.53
C MET A 423 -8.57 5.74 -13.09
N LEU A 424 -9.60 6.46 -13.55
CA LEU A 424 -10.75 5.85 -14.22
C LEU A 424 -10.37 5.25 -15.57
N LEU A 425 -9.62 6.00 -16.38
CA LEU A 425 -9.11 5.55 -17.67
C LEU A 425 -8.11 4.41 -17.53
N GLY A 426 -7.26 4.43 -16.51
CA GLY A 426 -6.23 3.42 -16.26
C GLY A 426 -6.80 2.03 -16.05
N ARG A 427 -7.96 1.93 -15.37
CA ARG A 427 -8.70 0.67 -15.25
C ARG A 427 -9.16 0.11 -16.59
N ILE A 428 -9.60 0.98 -17.50
CA ILE A 428 -10.01 0.59 -18.86
C ILE A 428 -8.78 0.16 -19.67
N ILE A 429 -7.68 0.92 -19.56
CA ILE A 429 -6.44 0.66 -20.29
C ILE A 429 -5.87 -0.70 -19.92
N LEU A 430 -5.71 -0.99 -18.62
CA LEU A 430 -5.19 -2.27 -18.15
C LEU A 430 -6.06 -3.45 -18.58
N ARG A 431 -7.39 -3.29 -18.57
CA ARG A 431 -8.33 -4.35 -18.97
C ARG A 431 -8.38 -4.61 -20.47
N LYS A 432 -8.29 -3.57 -21.31
CA LYS A 432 -8.45 -3.69 -22.78
C LYS A 432 -7.13 -3.84 -23.54
N PHE A 433 -6.07 -3.15 -23.11
CA PHE A 433 -4.79 -3.10 -23.82
C PHE A 433 -3.68 -3.89 -23.12
N GLY A 434 -3.93 -4.41 -21.93
CA GLY A 434 -3.00 -5.26 -21.19
C GLY A 434 -1.89 -4.48 -20.46
N TRP A 435 -1.03 -5.24 -19.76
CA TRP A 435 0.01 -4.71 -18.88
C TRP A 435 1.12 -3.98 -19.65
N GLY A 436 1.61 -4.56 -20.75
CA GLY A 436 2.71 -4.00 -21.53
C GLY A 436 2.45 -2.61 -22.09
N VAL A 437 1.24 -2.36 -22.59
CA VAL A 437 0.82 -1.04 -23.07
C VAL A 437 0.74 -0.06 -21.90
N ALA A 438 0.11 -0.45 -20.79
CA ALA A 438 0.00 0.39 -19.60
C ALA A 438 1.36 0.81 -19.02
N ALA A 439 2.33 -0.12 -18.95
CA ALA A 439 3.67 0.14 -18.45
C ALA A 439 4.46 1.13 -19.34
N LYS A 440 4.21 1.14 -20.66
CA LYS A 440 4.86 2.05 -21.62
C LYS A 440 4.23 3.44 -21.70
N ILE A 441 2.96 3.60 -21.32
CA ILE A 441 2.29 4.91 -21.37
C ILE A 441 3.01 5.95 -20.52
N THR A 442 3.42 5.61 -19.30
CA THR A 442 4.05 6.57 -18.38
C THR A 442 5.37 7.15 -18.93
N PRO A 443 6.36 6.34 -19.35
CA PRO A 443 7.56 6.88 -20.00
C PRO A 443 7.25 7.61 -21.31
N THR A 444 6.30 7.14 -22.12
CA THR A 444 5.94 7.83 -23.38
C THR A 444 5.32 9.19 -23.14
N VAL A 445 4.39 9.31 -22.19
CA VAL A 445 3.80 10.60 -21.79
C VAL A 445 4.90 11.54 -21.31
N LEU A 446 5.80 11.04 -20.47
CA LEU A 446 6.93 11.82 -19.97
C LEU A 446 7.87 12.24 -21.10
N LEU A 447 8.15 11.36 -22.07
CA LEU A 447 8.98 11.65 -23.23
C LEU A 447 8.37 12.75 -24.10
N LEU A 448 7.12 12.58 -24.54
CA LEU A 448 6.45 13.51 -25.44
C LEU A 448 6.32 14.90 -24.81
N THR A 449 5.84 14.93 -23.57
CA THR A 449 5.66 16.21 -22.85
C THR A 449 7.00 16.82 -22.42
N GLY A 450 8.00 16.00 -22.09
CA GLY A 450 9.35 16.42 -21.75
C GLY A 450 10.09 17.01 -22.95
N VAL A 451 10.06 16.34 -24.11
CA VAL A 451 10.62 16.85 -25.37
C VAL A 451 9.93 18.16 -25.74
N GLY A 452 8.59 18.23 -25.69
CA GLY A 452 7.86 19.48 -25.92
C GLY A 452 8.32 20.62 -25.01
N PHE A 453 8.51 20.34 -23.72
CA PHE A 453 8.98 21.32 -22.74
C PHE A 453 10.43 21.78 -22.99
N PHE A 454 11.38 20.85 -23.16
CA PHE A 454 12.79 21.22 -23.39
C PHE A 454 12.99 21.86 -24.76
N SER A 455 12.31 21.40 -25.81
CA SER A 455 12.34 22.05 -27.13
C SER A 455 11.85 23.48 -27.05
N LEU A 456 10.79 23.76 -26.29
CA LEU A 456 10.30 25.12 -26.09
C LEU A 456 11.29 26.00 -25.31
N ILE A 457 12.04 25.44 -24.35
CA ILE A 457 13.07 26.20 -23.64
C ILE A 457 14.27 26.50 -24.56
N LEU A 458 14.72 25.54 -25.35
CA LEU A 458 15.92 25.66 -26.18
C LEU A 458 15.66 26.46 -27.48
N PHE A 459 14.50 26.27 -28.09
CA PHE A 459 14.11 26.89 -29.36
C PHE A 459 12.94 27.87 -29.22
N GLY A 460 12.73 28.42 -28.02
CA GLY A 460 11.61 29.34 -27.76
C GLY A 460 11.68 30.65 -28.55
N GLN A 461 12.88 31.13 -28.88
CA GLN A 461 13.08 32.38 -29.63
C GLN A 461 12.50 32.31 -31.06
N PRO A 462 12.85 31.30 -31.89
CA PRO A 462 12.20 31.09 -33.18
C PRO A 462 10.68 30.92 -33.12
N LEU A 463 10.15 30.37 -32.03
CA LEU A 463 8.70 30.16 -31.84
C LEU A 463 7.95 31.43 -31.40
N THR A 464 8.65 32.52 -31.11
CA THR A 464 8.03 33.77 -30.62
C THR A 464 6.91 34.29 -31.51
N PRO A 465 7.05 34.37 -32.86
CA PRO A 465 5.97 34.85 -33.72
C PRO A 465 4.71 33.99 -33.62
N MET A 466 4.88 32.66 -33.59
CA MET A 466 3.76 31.71 -33.43
C MET A 466 3.10 31.85 -32.06
N LEU A 467 3.88 31.97 -30.98
CA LEU A 467 3.36 32.12 -29.62
C LEU A 467 2.68 33.47 -29.39
N ALA A 468 3.17 34.53 -30.06
CA ALA A 468 2.56 35.85 -30.02
C ALA A 468 1.12 35.84 -30.58
N THR A 469 0.82 35.00 -31.58
CA THR A 469 -0.57 34.83 -32.06
C THR A 469 -1.52 34.29 -31.00
N MET A 470 -1.01 33.54 -30.02
CA MET A 470 -1.75 33.04 -28.86
C MET A 470 -1.68 33.98 -27.65
N GLY A 471 -1.03 35.14 -27.79
CA GLY A 471 -0.80 36.09 -26.69
C GLY A 471 0.16 35.57 -25.61
N MET A 472 1.00 34.58 -25.92
CA MET A 472 1.93 33.98 -24.96
C MET A 472 3.38 34.39 -25.24
N THR A 473 4.13 34.68 -24.18
CA THR A 473 5.59 34.76 -24.27
C THR A 473 6.19 33.35 -24.24
N PRO A 474 7.39 33.14 -24.81
CA PRO A 474 8.09 31.85 -24.70
C PRO A 474 8.26 31.37 -23.25
N LEU A 475 8.47 32.30 -22.31
CA LEU A 475 8.58 32.00 -20.88
C LEU A 475 7.25 31.50 -20.29
N LEU A 476 6.14 32.21 -20.56
CA LEU A 476 4.82 31.81 -20.08
C LEU A 476 4.38 30.47 -20.69
N ALA A 477 4.65 30.28 -21.98
CA ALA A 477 4.43 29.01 -22.66
C ALA A 477 5.24 27.88 -22.00
N ALA A 478 6.52 28.11 -21.68
CA ALA A 478 7.35 27.12 -20.97
C ALA A 478 6.80 26.78 -19.58
N VAL A 479 6.24 27.75 -18.87
CA VAL A 479 5.58 27.52 -17.57
C VAL A 479 4.35 26.63 -17.73
N TYR A 480 3.46 26.89 -18.70
CA TYR A 480 2.26 26.08 -18.90
C TYR A 480 2.57 24.69 -19.47
N VAL A 481 3.44 24.59 -20.47
CA VAL A 481 3.86 23.30 -21.03
C VAL A 481 4.59 22.46 -19.97
N GLY A 482 5.46 23.07 -19.17
CA GLY A 482 6.12 22.38 -18.06
C GLY A 482 5.17 21.96 -16.93
N ALA A 483 4.12 22.75 -16.67
CA ALA A 483 3.06 22.36 -15.74
C ALA A 483 2.25 21.18 -16.28
N MET A 484 1.85 21.21 -17.56
CA MET A 484 1.17 20.10 -18.24
C MET A 484 2.01 18.83 -18.20
N GLN A 485 3.30 18.93 -18.53
CA GLN A 485 4.27 17.84 -18.43
C GLN A 485 4.24 17.18 -17.05
N ASN A 486 4.32 17.98 -15.99
CA ASN A 486 4.33 17.48 -14.61
C ASN A 486 2.99 16.88 -14.21
N ILE A 487 1.87 17.52 -14.57
CA ILE A 487 0.50 17.05 -14.30
C ILE A 487 0.28 15.70 -14.95
N PHE A 488 0.53 15.56 -16.25
CA PHE A 488 0.30 14.32 -16.99
C PHE A 488 1.26 13.22 -16.54
N SER A 489 2.53 13.54 -16.28
CA SER A 489 3.51 12.56 -15.80
C SER A 489 3.16 12.02 -14.41
N LYS A 490 2.74 12.89 -13.47
CA LYS A 490 2.30 12.46 -12.13
C LYS A 490 1.00 11.66 -12.21
N SER A 491 0.05 12.09 -13.04
CA SER A 491 -1.22 11.39 -13.24
C SER A 491 -1.01 10.00 -13.84
N ALA A 492 -0.21 9.88 -14.90
CA ALA A 492 0.14 8.59 -15.50
C ALA A 492 0.88 7.69 -14.49
N LYS A 493 1.75 8.28 -13.66
CA LYS A 493 2.47 7.52 -12.63
C LYS A 493 1.53 6.90 -11.60
N TYR A 494 0.67 7.70 -10.97
CA TYR A 494 -0.23 7.18 -9.94
C TYR A 494 -1.31 6.23 -10.51
N SER A 495 -1.75 6.47 -11.75
CA SER A 495 -2.88 5.73 -12.34
C SER A 495 -2.48 4.49 -13.13
N LEU A 496 -1.25 4.42 -13.63
CA LEU A 496 -0.77 3.32 -14.49
C LEU A 496 0.53 2.73 -13.95
N PHE A 497 1.56 3.54 -13.73
CA PHE A 497 2.88 3.05 -13.32
C PHE A 497 2.84 2.33 -11.97
N ASP A 498 2.25 2.93 -10.94
CA ASP A 498 2.20 2.35 -9.59
C ASP A 498 1.41 1.01 -9.58
N PRO A 499 0.21 0.91 -10.20
CA PRO A 499 -0.45 -0.38 -10.40
C PRO A 499 0.36 -1.39 -11.20
N CYS A 500 1.00 -0.97 -12.30
CA CYS A 500 1.84 -1.88 -13.11
C CYS A 500 3.03 -2.41 -12.31
N LYS A 501 3.65 -1.57 -11.48
CA LYS A 501 4.72 -1.96 -10.54
C LYS A 501 4.23 -3.01 -9.56
N GLU A 502 3.07 -2.82 -8.96
CA GLU A 502 2.51 -3.81 -8.02
C GLU A 502 2.12 -5.12 -8.71
N MET A 503 1.59 -5.06 -9.93
CA MET A 503 1.30 -6.25 -10.75
C MET A 503 2.58 -7.01 -11.12
N ALA A 504 3.68 -6.31 -11.38
CA ALA A 504 4.97 -6.93 -11.68
C ALA A 504 5.54 -7.75 -10.52
N TYR A 505 5.10 -7.53 -9.27
CA TYR A 505 5.52 -8.34 -8.13
C TYR A 505 4.73 -9.65 -7.97
N ILE A 506 3.60 -9.81 -8.67
CA ILE A 506 2.71 -10.97 -8.50
C ILE A 506 3.36 -12.29 -8.94
N PRO A 507 3.93 -12.43 -10.15
CA PRO A 507 4.41 -13.71 -10.64
C PRO A 507 5.82 -14.06 -10.14
N LEU A 508 6.37 -13.28 -9.20
CA LEU A 508 7.65 -13.58 -8.55
C LEU A 508 7.44 -14.60 -7.45
N ASP A 509 8.44 -15.46 -7.25
CA ASP A 509 8.51 -16.31 -6.05
C ASP A 509 8.50 -15.46 -4.78
N GLU A 510 7.96 -16.00 -3.69
CA GLU A 510 7.74 -15.25 -2.45
C GLU A 510 9.03 -14.61 -1.90
N ASP A 511 10.17 -15.28 -2.06
CA ASP A 511 11.47 -14.75 -1.67
C ASP A 511 11.86 -13.51 -2.50
N MET A 512 11.81 -13.60 -3.84
CA MET A 512 12.11 -12.45 -4.71
C MET A 512 11.07 -11.33 -4.59
N LYS A 513 9.81 -11.66 -4.36
CA LYS A 513 8.74 -10.69 -4.14
C LYS A 513 9.00 -9.87 -2.90
N VAL A 514 9.35 -10.50 -1.78
CA VAL A 514 9.66 -9.79 -0.52
C VAL A 514 10.98 -9.03 -0.65
N LYS A 515 12.06 -9.68 -1.11
CA LYS A 515 13.41 -9.09 -1.20
C LYS A 515 13.48 -7.99 -2.26
N GLY A 516 12.98 -8.27 -3.46
CA GLY A 516 12.95 -7.36 -4.60
C GLY A 516 12.08 -6.13 -4.35
N LYS A 517 10.87 -6.30 -3.81
CA LYS A 517 10.01 -5.16 -3.45
C LYS A 517 10.65 -4.27 -2.39
N ALA A 518 11.23 -4.87 -1.34
CA ALA A 518 11.94 -4.10 -0.32
C ALA A 518 13.11 -3.32 -0.92
N ALA A 519 13.92 -3.93 -1.78
CA ALA A 519 15.03 -3.27 -2.44
C ALA A 519 14.57 -2.10 -3.33
N ILE A 520 13.51 -2.29 -4.12
CA ILE A 520 12.99 -1.27 -5.03
C ILE A 520 12.34 -0.10 -4.27
N ASP A 521 11.47 -0.40 -3.30
CA ASP A 521 10.72 0.64 -2.60
C ASP A 521 11.62 1.43 -1.62
N VAL A 522 12.63 0.80 -1.01
CA VAL A 522 13.52 1.43 -0.01
C VAL A 522 14.76 2.06 -0.63
N VAL A 523 15.38 1.42 -1.63
CA VAL A 523 16.64 1.91 -2.23
C VAL A 523 16.36 2.64 -3.54
N CYS A 524 15.74 1.96 -4.51
CA CYS A 524 15.62 2.49 -5.87
C CYS A 524 14.72 3.74 -5.98
N ASN A 525 13.61 3.79 -5.25
CA ASN A 525 12.69 4.93 -5.30
C ASN A 525 13.32 6.24 -4.74
N PRO A 526 13.95 6.24 -3.55
CA PRO A 526 14.74 7.40 -3.10
C PRO A 526 15.95 7.68 -4.01
N LEU A 527 16.67 6.64 -4.44
CA LEU A 527 17.84 6.78 -5.31
C LEU A 527 17.49 7.48 -6.63
N GLY A 528 16.32 7.22 -7.22
CA GLY A 528 15.89 7.90 -8.44
C GLY A 528 15.74 9.42 -8.23
N LYS A 529 15.01 9.84 -7.20
CA LYS A 529 14.82 11.27 -6.90
C LYS A 529 16.12 11.97 -6.52
N SER A 530 16.95 11.32 -5.71
CA SER A 530 18.25 11.85 -5.30
C SER A 530 19.25 11.84 -6.45
N GLY A 531 19.20 10.84 -7.33
CA GLY A 531 20.02 10.74 -8.54
C GLY A 531 19.77 11.90 -9.50
N GLY A 532 18.50 12.27 -9.71
CA GLY A 532 18.16 13.47 -10.48
C GLY A 532 18.71 14.75 -9.84
N ALA A 533 18.64 14.86 -8.50
CA ALA A 533 19.19 16.00 -7.78
C ALA A 533 20.74 16.04 -7.86
N LEU A 534 21.42 14.89 -7.81
CA LEU A 534 22.87 14.82 -7.93
C LEU A 534 23.35 15.18 -9.34
N ILE A 535 22.66 14.69 -10.37
CA ILE A 535 22.93 15.08 -11.78
C ILE A 535 22.80 16.59 -11.91
N GLN A 536 21.73 17.19 -11.38
CA GLN A 536 21.54 18.64 -11.43
C GLN A 536 22.62 19.39 -10.67
N GLN A 537 23.04 18.94 -9.49
CA GLN A 537 24.13 19.57 -8.74
C GLN A 537 25.42 19.56 -9.55
N PHE A 538 25.80 18.41 -10.09
CA PHE A 538 27.00 18.28 -10.91
C PHE A 538 26.94 19.21 -12.13
N MET A 539 25.79 19.28 -12.80
CA MET A 539 25.59 20.16 -13.95
C MET A 539 25.59 21.65 -13.59
N ILE A 540 24.99 22.05 -12.48
CA ILE A 540 24.99 23.44 -11.99
C ILE A 540 26.41 23.88 -11.63
N LEU A 541 27.17 23.02 -10.95
CA LEU A 541 28.56 23.32 -10.59
C LEU A 541 29.48 23.37 -11.83
N THR A 542 29.21 22.55 -12.85
CA THR A 542 30.03 22.49 -14.07
C THR A 542 29.72 23.64 -15.03
N PHE A 543 28.44 23.97 -15.26
CA PHE A 543 27.99 24.97 -16.24
C PHE A 543 27.61 26.32 -15.61
N GLY A 544 27.72 26.41 -14.29
CA GLY A 544 27.54 27.61 -13.48
C GLY A 544 26.10 27.98 -13.11
N SER A 545 25.10 27.52 -13.85
CA SER A 545 23.69 27.75 -13.50
C SER A 545 22.77 26.64 -14.03
N LEU A 546 21.56 26.57 -13.50
CA LEU A 546 20.53 25.65 -13.98
C LEU A 546 20.10 25.99 -15.42
N ALA A 547 20.05 27.29 -15.76
CA ALA A 547 19.74 27.72 -17.12
C ALA A 547 20.77 27.20 -18.13
N ASN A 548 22.06 27.34 -17.84
CA ASN A 548 23.14 26.87 -18.73
C ASN A 548 23.20 25.34 -18.80
N SER A 549 22.80 24.64 -17.72
CA SER A 549 22.74 23.18 -17.73
C SER A 549 21.55 22.59 -18.51
N THR A 550 20.52 23.40 -18.80
CA THR A 550 19.24 22.92 -19.34
C THR A 550 19.35 22.11 -20.64
N PRO A 551 20.17 22.48 -21.65
CA PRO A 551 20.34 21.68 -22.87
C PRO A 551 20.86 20.26 -22.57
N TYR A 552 21.85 20.16 -21.68
CA TYR A 552 22.44 18.88 -21.26
C TYR A 552 21.46 18.05 -20.45
N LEU A 553 20.67 18.68 -19.57
CA LEU A 553 19.60 18.00 -18.84
C LEU A 553 18.55 17.41 -19.78
N GLY A 554 18.22 18.11 -20.88
CA GLY A 554 17.32 17.59 -21.92
C GLY A 554 17.89 16.36 -22.62
N GLY A 555 19.18 16.37 -22.98
CA GLY A 555 19.87 15.21 -23.54
C GLY A 555 19.93 14.01 -22.60
N ILE A 556 20.26 14.25 -21.33
CA ILE A 556 20.28 13.21 -20.27
C ILE A 556 18.88 12.63 -20.07
N LEU A 557 17.85 13.47 -20.03
CA LEU A 557 16.46 13.03 -19.91
C LEU A 557 16.09 12.09 -21.06
N LEU A 558 16.44 12.43 -22.30
CA LEU A 558 16.17 11.58 -23.46
C LEU A 558 16.81 10.20 -23.32
N VAL A 559 18.10 10.14 -22.93
CA VAL A 559 18.81 8.87 -22.70
C VAL A 559 18.12 8.03 -21.62
N ILE A 560 17.76 8.64 -20.49
CA ILE A 560 17.11 7.95 -19.36
C ILE A 560 15.73 7.43 -19.75
N VAL A 561 14.94 8.20 -20.48
CA VAL A 561 13.59 7.79 -20.89
C VAL A 561 13.63 6.73 -21.98
N LEU A 562 14.60 6.76 -22.90
CA LEU A 562 14.83 5.67 -23.86
C LEU A 562 15.25 4.38 -23.15
N ALA A 563 16.15 4.47 -22.16
CA ALA A 563 16.51 3.33 -21.32
C ALA A 563 15.29 2.80 -20.55
N TRP A 564 14.42 3.68 -20.07
CA TRP A 564 13.17 3.31 -19.40
C TRP A 564 12.20 2.59 -20.36
N LEU A 565 12.02 3.07 -21.59
CA LEU A 565 11.20 2.40 -22.61
C LEU A 565 11.76 1.02 -22.99
N GLY A 566 13.09 0.91 -23.10
CA GLY A 566 13.79 -0.36 -23.31
C GLY A 566 13.55 -1.34 -22.16
N ALA A 567 13.70 -0.88 -20.91
CA ALA A 567 13.44 -1.67 -19.72
C ALA A 567 11.96 -2.09 -19.62
N ALA A 568 11.01 -1.21 -19.93
CA ALA A 568 9.58 -1.52 -19.94
C ALA A 568 9.23 -2.59 -20.99
N SER A 569 9.86 -2.53 -22.16
CA SER A 569 9.69 -3.53 -23.22
C SER A 569 10.33 -4.87 -22.88
N SER A 570 11.50 -4.85 -22.21
CA SER A 570 12.16 -6.05 -21.69
C SER A 570 11.33 -6.71 -20.58
N LEU A 571 10.76 -5.90 -19.69
CA LEU A 571 9.96 -6.37 -18.56
C LEU A 571 8.62 -6.95 -18.99
N ASP A 572 7.97 -6.39 -20.02
CA ASP A 572 6.72 -6.89 -20.60
C ASP A 572 6.84 -8.34 -21.12
N LYS A 573 7.92 -8.63 -21.85
CA LYS A 573 8.23 -9.99 -22.33
C LYS A 573 8.42 -10.96 -21.18
N GLN A 574 9.15 -10.55 -20.15
CA GLN A 574 9.42 -11.40 -18.97
C GLN A 574 8.16 -11.60 -18.12
N PHE A 575 7.36 -10.54 -17.92
CA PHE A 575 6.11 -10.60 -17.15
C PHE A 575 5.10 -11.51 -17.82
N SER A 576 4.91 -11.40 -19.14
CA SER A 576 4.02 -12.29 -19.89
C SER A 576 4.46 -13.76 -19.81
N SER A 577 5.77 -14.02 -19.87
CA SER A 577 6.32 -15.37 -19.70
C SER A 577 6.08 -15.93 -18.29
N LEU A 578 6.34 -15.14 -17.25
CA LEU A 578 6.17 -15.58 -15.86
C LEU A 578 4.69 -15.73 -15.49
N ALA A 579 3.83 -14.81 -15.93
CA ALA A 579 2.39 -14.90 -15.71
C ALA A 579 1.77 -16.15 -16.34
N LYS A 580 2.26 -16.55 -17.54
CA LYS A 580 1.84 -17.81 -18.17
C LYS A 580 2.24 -19.03 -17.33
N GLN A 581 3.48 -19.08 -16.85
CA GLN A 581 3.97 -20.17 -16.00
C GLN A 581 3.22 -20.25 -14.67
N ASP A 582 2.87 -19.11 -14.08
CA ASP A 582 2.12 -19.05 -12.83
C ASP A 582 0.70 -19.59 -13.00
N MET A 583 -0.01 -19.18 -14.06
CA MET A 583 -1.32 -19.73 -14.40
C MET A 583 -1.28 -21.25 -14.67
N GLU A 584 -0.23 -21.76 -15.32
CA GLU A 584 -0.04 -23.20 -15.55
C GLU A 584 0.19 -23.96 -14.23
N ARG A 585 0.96 -23.38 -13.30
CA ARG A 585 1.17 -23.94 -11.95
C ARG A 585 -0.11 -23.95 -11.13
N GLU A 586 -0.88 -22.85 -11.14
CA GLU A 586 -2.17 -22.77 -10.45
C GLU A 586 -3.16 -23.80 -11.02
N LYS A 587 -3.21 -23.95 -12.35
CA LYS A 587 -4.08 -24.94 -12.99
C LYS A 587 -3.67 -26.37 -12.63
N ALA A 588 -2.37 -26.68 -12.65
CA ALA A 588 -1.86 -27.98 -12.24
C ALA A 588 -2.17 -28.27 -10.75
N ALA A 589 -2.03 -27.29 -9.86
CA ALA A 589 -2.39 -27.42 -8.45
C ALA A 589 -3.90 -27.61 -8.24
N GLN A 590 -4.74 -26.91 -9.02
CA GLN A 590 -6.20 -27.11 -8.99
C GLN A 590 -6.60 -28.49 -9.51
N ASP A 591 -5.99 -28.96 -10.60
CA ASP A 591 -6.29 -30.27 -11.18
C ASP A 591 -5.78 -31.40 -10.25
N GLN A 592 -4.62 -31.23 -9.60
CA GLN A 592 -4.14 -32.12 -8.55
C GLN A 592 -5.08 -32.13 -7.34
N GLY A 593 -5.54 -30.96 -6.87
CA GLY A 593 -6.51 -30.88 -5.76
C GLY A 593 -7.88 -31.47 -6.11
N LYS A 594 -8.33 -31.37 -7.36
CA LYS A 594 -9.54 -32.06 -7.86
C LYS A 594 -9.34 -33.56 -7.93
N LEU A 595 -8.18 -34.04 -8.39
CA LEU A 595 -7.84 -35.45 -8.44
C LEU A 595 -7.81 -36.05 -7.02
N GLU A 596 -7.17 -35.38 -6.07
CA GLU A 596 -7.08 -35.82 -4.68
C GLU A 596 -8.47 -35.86 -4.00
N ARG A 597 -9.32 -34.85 -4.24
CA ARG A 597 -10.73 -34.87 -3.82
C ARG A 597 -11.53 -36.00 -4.49
N SER A 598 -11.28 -36.27 -5.77
CA SER A 598 -11.94 -37.35 -6.50
C SER A 598 -11.53 -38.72 -5.96
N LEU A 599 -10.26 -38.94 -5.66
CA LEU A 599 -9.74 -40.17 -5.04
C LEU A 599 -10.30 -40.40 -3.63
N LEU A 600 -10.43 -39.33 -2.83
CA LEU A 600 -11.07 -39.39 -1.51
C LEU A 600 -12.59 -39.63 -1.58
N SER A 601 -13.22 -39.34 -2.72
CA SER A 601 -14.67 -39.47 -2.91
C SER A 601 -15.13 -40.82 -3.47
N LYS A 602 -14.22 -41.69 -3.94
CA LYS A 602 -14.60 -43.04 -4.40
C LYS A 602 -14.82 -43.96 -3.17
N PRO A 603 -16.02 -44.54 -2.98
CA PRO A 603 -16.22 -45.59 -1.98
C PRO A 603 -15.36 -46.81 -2.36
N ALA A 604 -14.85 -47.51 -1.35
CA ALA A 604 -14.17 -48.78 -1.53
C ALA A 604 -15.14 -49.83 -2.10
N GLU A 605 -15.31 -49.87 -3.43
CA GLU A 605 -15.86 -51.03 -4.12
C GLU A 605 -14.74 -52.06 -4.23
N GLY A 606 -14.68 -52.92 -3.22
CA GLY A 606 -13.71 -54.00 -3.15
C GLY A 606 -14.23 -55.11 -2.24
N GLY A 607 -15.00 -56.03 -2.83
CA GLY A 607 -15.00 -57.42 -2.41
C GLY A 607 -16.22 -57.92 -1.65
N THR A 608 -17.26 -58.32 -2.39
CA THR A 608 -18.05 -59.52 -2.10
C THR A 608 -18.65 -59.99 -3.42
N GLY A 609 -17.96 -60.91 -4.07
CA GLY A 609 -18.57 -61.74 -5.09
C GLY A 609 -19.51 -62.71 -4.40
N ASP A 610 -20.82 -62.47 -4.50
CA ASP A 610 -21.81 -63.52 -4.24
C ASP A 610 -22.20 -64.11 -5.60
N VAL A 611 -21.61 -65.26 -5.86
CA VAL A 611 -21.96 -66.15 -6.96
C VAL A 611 -23.34 -66.73 -6.66
N LEU A 612 -24.28 -66.40 -7.53
CA LEU A 612 -25.52 -67.11 -7.87
C LEU A 612 -25.71 -68.46 -7.14
N VAL A 613 -26.55 -68.46 -6.10
CA VAL A 613 -27.18 -69.69 -5.59
C VAL A 613 -28.60 -69.71 -6.14
N GLU A 614 -28.75 -70.36 -7.29
CA GLU A 614 -30.03 -70.70 -7.88
C GLU A 614 -30.66 -71.83 -7.06
N GLN A 615 -31.84 -71.56 -6.51
CA GLN A 615 -32.69 -72.52 -5.82
C GLN A 615 -33.17 -73.58 -6.81
N GLN A 616 -32.79 -74.85 -6.60
CA GLN A 616 -33.64 -75.96 -7.03
C GLN A 616 -33.79 -77.01 -5.93
N THR A 617 -35.06 -77.30 -5.73
CA THR A 617 -35.75 -78.20 -4.82
C THR A 617 -35.53 -79.68 -5.13
N ASN A 618 -35.81 -80.48 -4.10
CA ASN A 618 -36.19 -81.90 -4.08
C ASN A 618 -35.07 -82.96 -4.05
N GLY A 619 -35.01 -83.66 -2.91
CA GLY A 619 -35.49 -85.04 -2.90
C GLY A 619 -34.44 -86.15 -2.83
N SER A 620 -34.56 -86.94 -1.76
CA SER A 620 -34.17 -88.34 -1.57
C SER A 620 -32.68 -88.73 -1.55
N ALA A 621 -32.22 -89.02 -0.32
CA ALA A 621 -31.64 -90.30 0.10
C ALA A 621 -30.85 -91.13 -0.94
N THR A 622 -29.53 -91.28 -0.74
CA THR A 622 -28.89 -92.59 -0.43
C THR A 622 -27.40 -92.42 -0.06
N SER A 623 -27.01 -93.09 1.03
CA SER A 623 -25.72 -93.71 1.37
C SER A 623 -24.41 -93.36 0.62
N LYS A 624 -23.37 -93.00 1.40
CA LYS A 624 -21.93 -93.40 1.30
C LYS A 624 -21.16 -92.69 2.43
N ALA A 625 -20.55 -93.36 3.41
CA ALA A 625 -19.35 -94.19 3.40
C ALA A 625 -18.04 -93.45 3.01
N THR A 626 -17.30 -93.04 4.05
CA THR A 626 -15.83 -93.10 4.28
C THR A 626 -14.81 -92.80 3.17
N GLY A 627 -13.86 -91.90 3.49
CA GLY A 627 -12.56 -91.67 2.83
C GLY A 627 -12.04 -90.25 3.10
N THR A 628 -11.44 -89.93 4.25
CA THR A 628 -9.99 -89.78 4.53
C THR A 628 -9.11 -89.03 3.51
N GLU A 629 -8.40 -88.03 4.05
CA GLU A 629 -7.06 -87.52 3.72
C GLU A 629 -6.84 -86.39 2.70
N SER A 630 -6.45 -85.25 3.29
CA SER A 630 -5.20 -84.49 3.06
C SER A 630 -5.36 -83.04 2.58
N SER A 631 -4.81 -82.14 3.41
CA SER A 631 -4.86 -80.68 3.36
C SER A 631 -3.72 -80.11 2.50
N PRO A 632 -3.93 -79.03 1.73
CA PRO A 632 -2.85 -78.26 1.11
C PRO A 632 -2.42 -77.08 2.00
N SER A 633 -1.10 -76.94 2.11
CA SER A 633 -0.33 -75.90 2.78
C SER A 633 -0.46 -74.52 2.12
N ASN A 634 -0.71 -73.49 2.94
CA ASN A 634 -0.70 -72.08 2.57
C ASN A 634 0.73 -71.54 2.40
N SER A 635 1.00 -70.95 1.22
CA SER A 635 2.22 -70.24 0.89
C SER A 635 2.17 -68.78 1.36
N SER A 636 3.32 -68.35 1.88
CA SER A 636 3.65 -67.10 2.57
C SER A 636 3.76 -65.87 1.64
N LEU A 637 3.18 -64.75 2.10
CA LEU A 637 3.32 -63.41 1.54
C LEU A 637 4.69 -62.76 1.87
N PRO A 638 5.26 -61.94 0.97
CA PRO A 638 6.58 -61.34 1.13
C PRO A 638 6.60 -60.09 2.04
N PRO A 639 7.77 -59.75 2.64
CA PRO A 639 7.91 -58.70 3.65
C PRO A 639 7.99 -57.27 3.07
N PRO A 640 7.67 -56.24 3.89
CA PRO A 640 7.60 -54.84 3.48
C PRO A 640 8.98 -54.15 3.35
N PRO A 641 9.09 -53.08 2.54
CA PRO A 641 10.34 -52.37 2.29
C PRO A 641 10.80 -51.49 3.49
N PRO A 642 12.12 -51.27 3.64
CA PRO A 642 12.71 -50.55 4.76
C PRO A 642 12.51 -49.02 4.70
N PRO A 643 12.49 -48.34 5.87
CA PRO A 643 12.23 -46.89 5.98
C PRO A 643 13.42 -46.02 5.52
N PRO A 644 13.17 -44.78 5.06
CA PRO A 644 14.21 -43.86 4.59
C PRO A 644 15.11 -43.32 5.73
N PRO A 645 16.39 -43.03 5.45
CA PRO A 645 17.37 -42.61 6.45
C PRO A 645 17.13 -41.17 6.97
N PRO A 646 17.48 -40.87 8.24
CA PRO A 646 17.25 -39.58 8.86
C PRO A 646 18.26 -38.50 8.38
N PRO A 647 17.87 -37.21 8.39
CA PRO A 647 18.75 -36.10 7.97
C PRO A 647 19.90 -35.86 8.95
N PRO A 648 21.08 -35.39 8.47
CA PRO A 648 22.30 -35.26 9.25
C PRO A 648 22.20 -34.16 10.32
N GLN A 649 22.46 -34.53 11.57
CA GLN A 649 22.58 -33.61 12.71
C GLN A 649 23.95 -32.92 12.68
N PHE A 650 23.97 -31.61 12.47
CA PHE A 650 25.16 -30.78 12.69
C PHE A 650 25.42 -30.65 14.20
N ASN A 651 26.35 -31.44 14.72
CA ASN A 651 26.92 -31.26 16.05
C ASN A 651 27.70 -29.94 16.09
N ARG A 652 27.20 -28.96 16.85
CA ARG A 652 27.98 -27.84 17.36
C ARG A 652 28.52 -28.22 18.74
N SER A 653 29.79 -28.57 18.79
CA SER A 653 30.67 -28.36 19.94
C SER A 653 31.65 -27.26 19.55
#